data_AF-A0A6N9P428-F1
#
_entry.id   AF-A0A6N9P428-F1
#
_cell.length_a   1.000
_cell.length_b   1.000
_cell.length_c   1.000
_cell.angle_alpha   90.00
_cell.angle_beta   90.00
_cell.angle_gamma   90.00
#
_symmetry.space_group_name_H-M   'P 1'
#
loop_
_entity.id
_entity.type
_entity.pdbx_description
1 polymer ?
#
loop_
_entity_poly.entity_id
_entity_poly.type
_entity_poly.pdbx_seq_one_letter_code
_entity_poly.pdbx_strand_id
1 'polypeptide(L)'
;MSTHRAINRVCCAALALAVLAAVLFCNAEHFGLQRMDAVQGYEARLFDPSRVHTVEIVMDDWEGFLAGCEDEEYESCAVVIDGEAYKNVALRAKGNTSLSSVKAYGNNRYSFKIEFDHYDDGNTYYGLDKLCLNNIIQDNTYLKDYLSYTLMREFGVPSPLCSFTYITVNGEEWGLYIAVEALEDGFLTRNYGNSYGELYKPDSMSFGGGRGNGGGFNMEDLEGLEDGEAPAGMPQPPEGFPEGMPQPQEGFPADMPQPENAAGEPGQSGGPSQDGAPGQQPDGRRGGGPGGFGGMGSNDVKLQYIDNDPDSYLNIFENAKTDITNADQTRLIEALRKLSAGEDIENTVNVDEVIRYMVVHHFLCNDDSYTGQMVHNYYLYEEDGQLSMLPWDYNLAFGGFGGGGFGGASGATATVNTPIDTLVSGGSLEDRPMAAWIFSSEAYTALYHKRYAEFVASLTADYGLVEKIDEIAEQIAPFVEKDPTKFCTYEEFETGVETLREFCTLRLESISGQLEGTVPSTSEGQQQEGANLVDASHIEIADMGSMGRGGFGGAPGERPDNGEDGAASDGGRMAKTAGGTGITVVATNTNSLTATMPTGGDTAAKAGTEHGAEIGRPGEGAGIPVEGGAMDAVGGENALKDGGAEPMQPSRAEEGEDAAQQTEPRNPSQMRRDFPGNMGQESDAAEPNRLLWLGVSAAVLLAGLGFALKFRQ
;
A
#
# COMPACT_ATOMS: atom_id res chain seq x y z
N MET A 1 -45.35 -46.82 -25.17
CA MET A 1 -44.00 -46.24 -24.97
C MET A 1 -43.09 -46.77 -26.07
N SER A 2 -42.74 -45.92 -27.04
CA SER A 2 -41.97 -46.29 -28.22
C SER A 2 -40.47 -46.30 -27.90
N THR A 3 -39.90 -47.48 -27.70
CA THR A 3 -38.44 -47.70 -27.59
C THR A 3 -37.83 -47.70 -28.99
N HIS A 4 -37.54 -46.51 -29.52
CA HIS A 4 -36.86 -46.42 -30.81
C HIS A 4 -35.38 -46.78 -30.62
N ARG A 5 -34.90 -47.84 -31.28
CA ARG A 5 -33.48 -48.33 -31.22
C ARG A 5 -32.43 -47.26 -31.54
N ALA A 6 -32.84 -46.13 -32.12
CA ALA A 6 -31.97 -44.99 -32.38
C ALA A 6 -31.68 -44.14 -31.13
N ILE A 7 -32.57 -44.10 -30.13
CA ILE A 7 -32.40 -43.25 -28.94
C ILE A 7 -31.15 -43.65 -28.15
N ASN A 8 -30.95 -44.95 -27.90
CA ASN A 8 -29.75 -45.40 -27.19
C ASN A 8 -28.46 -45.07 -27.96
N ARG A 9 -28.49 -45.11 -29.30
CA ARG A 9 -27.33 -44.72 -30.12
C ARG A 9 -27.07 -43.22 -30.06
N VAL A 10 -28.13 -42.41 -30.05
CA VAL A 10 -28.03 -40.95 -29.90
C VAL A 10 -27.51 -40.59 -28.50
N CYS A 11 -27.99 -41.25 -27.45
CA CYS A 11 -27.50 -41.04 -26.08
C CYS A 11 -26.03 -41.46 -25.93
N CYS A 12 -25.63 -42.61 -26.48
CA CYS A 12 -24.22 -43.03 -26.47
C CYS A 12 -23.33 -42.07 -27.27
N ALA A 13 -23.82 -41.58 -28.42
CA ALA A 13 -23.08 -40.60 -29.21
C ALA A 13 -22.95 -39.26 -28.47
N ALA A 14 -24.03 -38.77 -27.85
CA ALA A 14 -24.02 -37.55 -27.05
C ALA A 14 -23.09 -37.67 -25.84
N LEU A 15 -23.08 -38.82 -25.15
CA LEU A 15 -22.18 -39.07 -24.03
C LEU A 15 -20.71 -39.13 -24.49
N ALA A 16 -20.42 -39.82 -25.59
CA ALA A 16 -19.07 -39.86 -26.15
C ALA A 16 -18.58 -38.46 -26.56
N LEU A 17 -19.47 -37.63 -27.11
CA LEU A 17 -19.17 -36.26 -27.51
C LEU A 17 -18.97 -35.35 -26.30
N ALA A 18 -19.74 -35.54 -25.23
CA ALA A 18 -19.54 -34.83 -23.95
C ALA A 18 -18.23 -35.22 -23.27
N VAL A 19 -17.84 -36.50 -23.29
CA VAL A 19 -16.55 -36.97 -22.77
C VAL A 19 -15.40 -36.42 -23.62
N LEU A 20 -15.52 -36.42 -24.94
CA LEU A 20 -14.53 -35.80 -25.84
C LEU A 20 -14.40 -34.30 -25.58
N ALA A 21 -15.52 -33.59 -25.39
CA ALA A 21 -15.50 -32.18 -25.03
C ALA A 21 -14.82 -31.96 -23.67
N ALA A 22 -15.15 -32.75 -22.65
CA ALA A 22 -14.52 -32.67 -21.34
C ALA A 22 -13.00 -32.93 -21.41
N VAL A 23 -12.56 -33.96 -22.13
CA VAL A 23 -11.14 -34.23 -22.34
C VAL A 23 -10.46 -33.08 -23.07
N LEU A 24 -11.12 -32.47 -24.06
CA LEU A 24 -10.60 -31.33 -24.79
C LEU A 24 -10.48 -30.08 -23.91
N PHE A 25 -11.46 -29.82 -23.04
CA PHE A 25 -11.42 -28.70 -22.08
C PHE A 25 -10.39 -28.93 -20.96
N CYS A 26 -10.28 -30.14 -20.42
CA CYS A 26 -9.27 -30.49 -19.40
C CYS A 26 -7.84 -30.49 -19.95
N ASN A 27 -7.64 -30.49 -21.27
CA ASN A 27 -6.32 -30.45 -21.92
C ASN A 27 -6.17 -29.21 -22.81
N ALA A 28 -7.01 -28.18 -22.62
CA ALA A 28 -7.08 -27.01 -23.50
C ALA A 28 -5.71 -26.30 -23.62
N GLU A 29 -4.99 -26.17 -22.51
CA GLU A 29 -3.65 -25.55 -22.46
C GLU A 29 -2.63 -26.30 -23.32
N HIS A 30 -2.68 -27.65 -23.36
CA HIS A 30 -1.78 -28.46 -24.19
C HIS A 30 -2.05 -28.30 -25.70
N PHE A 31 -3.26 -27.87 -26.09
CA PHE A 31 -3.60 -27.53 -27.47
C PHE A 31 -3.30 -26.07 -27.83
N GLY A 32 -2.64 -25.33 -26.94
CA GLY A 32 -2.34 -23.91 -27.14
C GLY A 32 -3.57 -23.01 -27.03
N LEU A 33 -4.67 -23.50 -26.45
CA LEU A 33 -5.78 -22.63 -26.04
C LEU A 33 -5.36 -21.94 -24.76
N GLN A 34 -4.92 -20.69 -24.89
CA GLN A 34 -4.75 -19.81 -23.74
C GLN A 34 -6.13 -19.47 -23.18
N ARG A 35 -6.27 -19.52 -21.86
CA ARG A 35 -7.42 -18.91 -21.17
C ARG A 35 -7.51 -17.47 -21.69
N MET A 36 -8.66 -17.06 -22.24
CA MET A 36 -8.82 -15.64 -22.58
C MET A 36 -8.54 -14.86 -21.31
N ASP A 37 -7.60 -13.91 -21.38
CA ASP A 37 -7.35 -12.99 -20.28
C ASP A 37 -8.70 -12.45 -19.84
N ALA A 38 -9.09 -12.71 -18.59
CA ALA A 38 -10.16 -11.96 -17.99
C ALA A 38 -9.62 -10.53 -17.97
N VAL A 39 -10.11 -9.69 -18.87
CA VAL A 39 -9.79 -8.26 -18.85
C VAL A 39 -10.34 -7.78 -17.52
N GLN A 40 -9.44 -7.59 -16.55
CA GLN A 40 -9.77 -6.97 -15.29
C GLN A 40 -10.32 -5.58 -15.62
N GLY A 41 -11.42 -5.26 -14.95
CA GLY A 41 -12.17 -4.04 -15.23
C GLY A 41 -12.55 -3.29 -13.96
N TYR A 42 -12.13 -3.78 -12.80
CA TYR A 42 -12.41 -3.14 -11.52
C TYR A 42 -11.61 -1.85 -11.35
N GLU A 43 -10.48 -1.67 -12.05
CA GLU A 43 -9.62 -0.49 -11.92
C GLU A 43 -10.36 0.78 -12.34
N ALA A 44 -11.06 0.71 -13.48
CA ALA A 44 -11.83 1.84 -14.02
C ALA A 44 -13.24 1.97 -13.41
N ARG A 45 -13.55 1.15 -12.39
CA ARG A 45 -14.86 1.13 -11.72
C ARG A 45 -14.70 1.58 -10.27
N LEU A 46 -14.60 0.64 -9.34
CA LEU A 46 -14.49 0.93 -7.91
C LEU A 46 -13.26 1.79 -7.58
N PHE A 47 -12.22 1.77 -8.42
CA PHE A 47 -11.01 2.57 -8.20
C PHE A 47 -10.90 3.78 -9.14
N ASP A 48 -12.01 4.27 -9.68
CA ASP A 48 -12.06 5.55 -10.39
C ASP A 48 -11.84 6.72 -9.39
N PRO A 49 -10.70 7.44 -9.45
CA PRO A 49 -10.39 8.46 -8.45
C PRO A 49 -11.21 9.76 -8.62
N SER A 50 -12.04 9.85 -9.67
CA SER A 50 -12.79 11.08 -9.98
C SER A 50 -14.00 11.32 -9.06
N ARG A 51 -14.34 10.36 -8.19
CA ARG A 51 -15.48 10.45 -7.28
C ARG A 51 -15.32 9.61 -6.01
N VAL A 52 -16.14 9.92 -5.01
CA VAL A 52 -16.40 9.02 -3.89
C VAL A 52 -17.44 7.99 -4.31
N HIS A 53 -17.10 6.72 -4.18
CA HIS A 53 -17.96 5.57 -4.51
C HIS A 53 -18.97 5.26 -3.41
N THR A 54 -19.97 4.45 -3.72
CA THR A 54 -20.95 3.96 -2.72
C THR A 54 -20.82 2.46 -2.53
N VAL A 55 -20.82 2.02 -1.27
CA VAL A 55 -20.86 0.60 -0.90
C VAL A 55 -21.97 0.39 0.11
N GLU A 56 -23.04 -0.31 -0.29
CA GLU A 56 -24.09 -0.74 0.64
C GLU A 56 -23.82 -2.17 1.08
N ILE A 57 -23.71 -2.40 2.39
CA ILE A 57 -23.64 -3.73 2.98
C ILE A 57 -25.05 -4.12 3.42
N VAL A 58 -25.53 -5.28 2.98
CA VAL A 58 -26.84 -5.84 3.35
C VAL A 58 -26.62 -7.14 4.10
N MET A 59 -26.98 -7.16 5.38
CA MET A 59 -26.72 -8.26 6.31
C MET A 59 -27.83 -8.39 7.35
N ASP A 60 -28.24 -9.62 7.67
CA ASP A 60 -29.36 -9.88 8.57
C ASP A 60 -29.07 -9.51 10.05
N ASP A 61 -27.87 -9.81 10.56
CA ASP A 61 -27.49 -9.59 11.97
C ASP A 61 -26.23 -8.71 12.11
N TRP A 62 -26.33 -7.45 11.67
CA TRP A 62 -25.21 -6.50 11.74
C TRP A 62 -24.67 -6.28 13.16
N GLU A 63 -25.55 -6.22 14.16
CA GLU A 63 -25.14 -6.02 15.55
C GLU A 63 -24.42 -7.25 16.11
N GLY A 64 -24.88 -8.46 15.76
CA GLY A 64 -24.18 -9.71 16.07
C GLY A 64 -22.78 -9.74 15.44
N PHE A 65 -22.68 -9.40 14.15
CA PHE A 65 -21.41 -9.29 13.45
C PHE A 65 -20.44 -8.30 14.11
N LEU A 66 -20.92 -7.10 14.48
CA LEU A 66 -20.11 -6.10 15.19
C LEU A 66 -19.61 -6.60 16.55
N ALA A 67 -20.43 -7.37 17.27
CA ALA A 67 -20.05 -7.96 18.54
C ALA A 67 -18.98 -9.06 18.40
N GLY A 68 -18.95 -9.77 17.26
CA GLY A 68 -17.99 -10.82 16.92
C GLY A 68 -16.75 -10.36 16.13
N CYS A 69 -16.60 -9.06 15.86
CA CYS A 69 -15.51 -8.54 15.02
C CYS A 69 -14.09 -8.90 15.50
N GLU A 70 -13.87 -9.08 16.81
CA GLU A 70 -12.56 -9.49 17.35
C GLU A 70 -12.18 -10.95 17.02
N ASP A 71 -13.15 -11.79 16.65
CA ASP A 71 -12.93 -13.19 16.28
C ASP A 71 -12.47 -13.35 14.82
N GLU A 72 -12.60 -12.28 14.03
CA GLU A 72 -12.29 -12.21 12.60
C GLU A 72 -12.99 -13.27 11.73
N GLU A 73 -14.17 -13.73 12.13
CA GLU A 73 -14.95 -14.72 11.39
C GLU A 73 -15.65 -14.09 10.17
N TYR A 74 -15.76 -14.89 9.10
CA TYR A 74 -16.48 -14.50 7.90
C TYR A 74 -17.98 -14.72 8.06
N GLU A 75 -18.75 -13.69 7.78
CA GLU A 75 -20.21 -13.75 7.71
C GLU A 75 -20.71 -13.45 6.29
N SER A 76 -21.72 -14.20 5.86
CA SER A 76 -22.33 -14.01 4.55
C SER A 76 -23.12 -12.71 4.50
N CYS A 77 -22.91 -11.91 3.45
CA CYS A 77 -23.71 -10.73 3.17
C CYS A 77 -23.96 -10.55 1.67
N ALA A 78 -24.66 -9.47 1.33
CA ALA A 78 -24.65 -8.92 -0.02
C ALA A 78 -24.04 -7.51 0.03
N VAL A 79 -23.35 -7.14 -1.04
CA VAL A 79 -22.81 -5.79 -1.21
C VAL A 79 -23.34 -5.17 -2.49
N VAL A 80 -23.67 -3.87 -2.45
CA VAL A 80 -24.04 -3.10 -3.63
C VAL A 80 -23.00 -2.01 -3.84
N ILE A 81 -22.24 -2.13 -4.93
CA ILE A 81 -21.14 -1.21 -5.27
C ILE A 81 -21.60 -0.34 -6.43
N ASP A 82 -21.72 0.97 -6.21
CA ASP A 82 -22.23 1.92 -7.21
C ASP A 82 -23.57 1.48 -7.87
N GLY A 83 -24.45 0.86 -7.09
CA GLY A 83 -25.73 0.34 -7.55
C GLY A 83 -25.70 -1.06 -8.17
N GLU A 84 -24.53 -1.70 -8.28
CA GLU A 84 -24.38 -3.07 -8.76
C GLU A 84 -24.31 -4.06 -7.59
N ALA A 85 -25.28 -4.98 -7.53
CA ALA A 85 -25.44 -5.90 -6.41
C ALA A 85 -24.70 -7.22 -6.61
N TYR A 86 -23.87 -7.57 -5.64
CA TYR A 86 -23.17 -8.84 -5.49
C TYR A 86 -23.70 -9.56 -4.26
N LYS A 87 -24.15 -10.80 -4.46
CA LYS A 87 -24.72 -11.64 -3.40
C LYS A 87 -23.76 -12.76 -3.08
N ASN A 88 -23.95 -13.38 -1.92
CA ASN A 88 -23.14 -14.52 -1.50
C ASN A 88 -21.64 -14.14 -1.44
N VAL A 89 -21.38 -12.95 -0.90
CA VAL A 89 -20.03 -12.49 -0.59
C VAL A 89 -19.81 -12.66 0.91
N ALA A 90 -18.56 -12.78 1.34
CA ALA A 90 -18.23 -12.85 2.75
C ALA A 90 -17.67 -11.52 3.25
N LEU A 91 -18.04 -11.15 4.47
CA LEU A 91 -17.53 -9.98 5.18
C LEU A 91 -16.86 -10.45 6.46
N ARG A 92 -15.66 -9.94 6.75
CA ARG A 92 -15.07 -10.04 8.10
C ARG A 92 -14.50 -8.70 8.53
N ALA A 93 -14.36 -8.51 9.83
CA ALA A 93 -13.51 -7.44 10.34
C ALA A 93 -12.03 -7.78 10.10
N LYS A 94 -11.19 -6.75 9.91
CA LYS A 94 -9.74 -6.92 9.71
C LYS A 94 -8.89 -6.01 10.58
N GLY A 95 -7.70 -6.50 10.88
CA GLY A 95 -6.55 -5.75 11.38
C GLY A 95 -6.10 -6.24 12.76
N ASN A 96 -4.86 -5.97 13.14
CA ASN A 96 -4.34 -6.48 14.41
C ASN A 96 -4.61 -5.42 15.50
N THR A 97 -3.71 -4.44 15.59
CA THR A 97 -3.79 -3.33 16.55
C THR A 97 -5.04 -2.47 16.35
N SER A 98 -5.54 -2.34 15.12
CA SER A 98 -6.73 -1.53 14.83
C SER A 98 -8.01 -2.13 15.44
N LEU A 99 -8.18 -3.46 15.43
CA LEU A 99 -9.37 -4.11 16.00
C LEU A 99 -9.48 -3.82 17.49
N SER A 100 -8.41 -4.11 18.24
CA SER A 100 -8.35 -3.83 19.67
C SER A 100 -8.44 -2.32 19.99
N SER A 101 -7.88 -1.47 19.11
CA SER A 101 -7.96 -0.01 19.27
C SER A 101 -9.39 0.52 19.10
N VAL A 102 -10.15 0.06 18.10
CA VAL A 102 -11.52 0.52 17.85
C VAL A 102 -12.40 0.35 19.09
N LYS A 103 -12.33 -0.82 19.72
CA LYS A 103 -13.00 -1.10 20.98
C LYS A 103 -12.51 -0.20 22.12
N ALA A 104 -11.20 0.06 22.20
CA ALA A 104 -10.62 0.97 23.18
C ALA A 104 -11.07 2.43 22.98
N TYR A 105 -11.34 2.86 21.74
CA TYR A 105 -11.96 4.15 21.42
C TYR A 105 -13.46 4.20 21.78
N GLY A 106 -14.08 3.08 22.17
CA GLY A 106 -15.52 2.99 22.42
C GLY A 106 -16.34 3.19 21.16
N ASN A 107 -15.79 2.83 19.99
CA ASN A 107 -16.44 2.91 18.69
C ASN A 107 -16.60 1.50 18.09
N ASN A 108 -17.50 1.34 17.13
CA ASN A 108 -17.73 0.10 16.38
C ASN A 108 -17.24 0.20 14.92
N ARG A 109 -16.49 1.26 14.61
CA ARG A 109 -15.96 1.56 13.27
C ARG A 109 -14.76 0.69 12.93
N TYR A 110 -14.97 -0.61 12.75
CA TYR A 110 -13.92 -1.55 12.34
C TYR A 110 -13.56 -1.37 10.86
N SER A 111 -12.35 -1.81 10.48
CA SER A 111 -12.03 -2.04 9.08
C SER A 111 -12.63 -3.37 8.65
N PHE A 112 -13.06 -3.50 7.40
CA PHE A 112 -13.67 -4.71 6.87
C PHE A 112 -12.89 -5.29 5.70
N LYS A 113 -13.00 -6.59 5.48
CA LYS A 113 -12.57 -7.28 4.26
C LYS A 113 -13.79 -7.93 3.63
N ILE A 114 -14.03 -7.62 2.36
CA ILE A 114 -15.01 -8.28 1.51
C ILE A 114 -14.27 -9.30 0.66
N GLU A 115 -14.74 -10.54 0.66
CA GLU A 115 -14.28 -11.59 -0.25
C GLU A 115 -15.44 -11.98 -1.18
N PHE A 116 -15.24 -11.75 -2.48
CA PHE A 116 -16.26 -12.03 -3.49
C PHE A 116 -16.34 -13.52 -3.80
N ASP A 117 -15.20 -14.21 -3.75
CA ASP A 117 -15.00 -15.60 -4.15
C ASP A 117 -15.12 -16.61 -3.00
N HIS A 118 -15.29 -16.16 -1.76
CA HIS A 118 -15.26 -17.00 -0.54
C HIS A 118 -16.17 -18.25 -0.59
N TYR A 119 -17.35 -18.13 -1.20
CA TYR A 119 -18.32 -19.22 -1.31
C TYR A 119 -18.44 -19.80 -2.72
N ASP A 120 -17.83 -19.13 -3.72
CA ASP A 120 -17.86 -19.51 -5.14
C ASP A 120 -16.65 -18.90 -5.84
N ASP A 121 -15.61 -19.70 -6.09
CA ASP A 121 -14.35 -19.29 -6.76
C ASP A 121 -14.55 -18.59 -8.11
N GLY A 122 -15.74 -18.71 -8.72
CA GLY A 122 -16.09 -18.00 -9.96
C GLY A 122 -16.56 -16.56 -9.76
N ASN A 123 -16.88 -16.15 -8.53
CA ASN A 123 -17.47 -14.85 -8.23
C ASN A 123 -16.38 -13.80 -7.96
N THR A 124 -16.33 -12.77 -8.80
CA THR A 124 -15.38 -11.67 -8.63
C THR A 124 -16.07 -10.35 -8.95
N TYR A 125 -15.59 -9.25 -8.35
CA TYR A 125 -15.93 -7.90 -8.79
C TYR A 125 -15.05 -7.55 -10.00
N TYR A 126 -15.48 -7.92 -11.21
CA TYR A 126 -14.75 -7.64 -12.46
C TYR A 126 -13.28 -8.07 -12.46
N GLY A 127 -12.97 -9.21 -11.81
CA GLY A 127 -11.62 -9.73 -11.64
C GLY A 127 -10.91 -9.33 -10.34
N LEU A 128 -11.58 -8.59 -9.45
CA LEU A 128 -11.17 -8.39 -8.06
C LEU A 128 -11.81 -9.47 -7.19
N ASP A 129 -10.97 -10.25 -6.53
CA ASP A 129 -11.33 -11.33 -5.60
C ASP A 129 -11.63 -10.79 -4.19
N LYS A 130 -10.83 -9.84 -3.71
CA LYS A 130 -10.95 -9.33 -2.33
C LYS A 130 -10.74 -7.82 -2.23
N LEU A 131 -11.51 -7.18 -1.37
CA LEU A 131 -11.51 -5.73 -1.14
C LEU A 131 -11.37 -5.42 0.35
N CYS A 132 -10.42 -4.56 0.71
CA CYS A 132 -10.33 -4.00 2.04
C CYS A 132 -11.07 -2.67 2.12
N LEU A 133 -11.88 -2.48 3.16
CA LEU A 133 -12.48 -1.21 3.55
C LEU A 133 -11.80 -0.73 4.83
N ASN A 134 -10.79 0.12 4.70
CA ASN A 134 -10.02 0.63 5.83
C ASN A 134 -10.78 1.79 6.50
N ASN A 135 -10.82 1.76 7.82
CA ASN A 135 -11.60 2.67 8.66
C ASN A 135 -10.95 4.03 8.92
N ILE A 136 -9.70 4.23 8.45
CA ILE A 136 -8.96 5.51 8.54
C ILE A 136 -8.55 5.83 9.99
N ILE A 137 -8.33 4.79 10.79
CA ILE A 137 -7.86 4.96 12.17
C ILE A 137 -6.46 5.60 12.19
N GLN A 138 -6.26 6.54 13.12
CA GLN A 138 -4.99 7.28 13.33
C GLN A 138 -4.56 8.22 12.19
N ASP A 139 -5.44 8.46 11.22
CA ASP A 139 -5.23 9.42 10.15
C ASP A 139 -6.33 10.49 10.19
N ASN A 140 -5.99 11.69 10.67
CA ASN A 140 -6.94 12.80 10.66
C ASN A 140 -7.09 13.41 9.26
N THR A 141 -6.17 13.11 8.34
CA THR A 141 -6.19 13.66 6.98
C THR A 141 -7.07 12.84 6.04
N TYR A 142 -7.29 11.55 6.33
CA TYR A 142 -7.90 10.56 5.42
C TYR A 142 -7.07 10.25 4.16
N LEU A 143 -5.92 10.90 3.96
CA LEU A 143 -5.18 10.89 2.71
C LEU A 143 -3.95 9.99 2.73
N LYS A 144 -3.48 9.50 3.89
CA LYS A 144 -2.14 8.90 3.99
C LYS A 144 -1.99 7.61 3.18
N ASP A 145 -2.92 6.67 3.34
CA ASP A 145 -2.96 5.45 2.52
C ASP A 145 -3.11 5.82 1.03
N TYR A 146 -4.07 6.70 0.72
CA TYR A 146 -4.39 7.07 -0.66
C TYR A 146 -3.20 7.66 -1.41
N LEU A 147 -2.54 8.64 -0.80
CA LEU A 147 -1.36 9.30 -1.37
C LEU A 147 -0.20 8.32 -1.45
N SER A 148 0.03 7.50 -0.41
CA SER A 148 1.16 6.56 -0.40
C SER A 148 1.09 5.57 -1.56
N TYR A 149 -0.06 4.92 -1.76
CA TYR A 149 -0.22 3.97 -2.86
C TYR A 149 -0.25 4.65 -4.23
N THR A 150 -0.85 5.85 -4.32
CA THR A 150 -0.87 6.61 -5.58
C THR A 150 0.52 7.05 -5.99
N LEU A 151 1.33 7.58 -5.07
CA LEU A 151 2.70 8.00 -5.35
C LEU A 151 3.61 6.83 -5.71
N MET A 152 3.48 5.70 -5.01
CA MET A 152 4.19 4.46 -5.34
C MET A 152 3.87 4.01 -6.77
N ARG A 153 2.58 3.94 -7.13
CA ARG A 153 2.11 3.54 -8.46
C ARG A 153 2.54 4.50 -9.56
N GLU A 154 2.36 5.80 -9.35
CA GLU A 154 2.76 6.84 -10.30
C GLU A 154 4.28 6.82 -10.54
N PHE A 155 5.06 6.45 -9.52
CA PHE A 155 6.51 6.29 -9.63
C PHE A 155 6.96 4.89 -10.08
N GLY A 156 6.03 4.01 -10.50
CA GLY A 156 6.34 2.74 -11.15
C GLY A 156 6.55 1.55 -10.21
N VAL A 157 6.12 1.65 -8.96
CA VAL A 157 6.08 0.52 -8.01
C VAL A 157 4.69 -0.13 -8.10
N PRO A 158 4.58 -1.45 -8.33
CA PRO A 158 3.31 -2.15 -8.20
C PRO A 158 2.73 -1.91 -6.80
N SER A 159 1.51 -1.37 -6.75
CA SER A 159 0.91 -0.89 -5.50
C SER A 159 -0.61 -1.06 -5.55
N PRO A 160 -1.27 -1.30 -4.40
CA PRO A 160 -2.71 -1.38 -4.33
C PRO A 160 -3.40 -0.19 -5.01
N LEU A 161 -4.49 -0.45 -5.71
CA LEU A 161 -5.44 0.60 -6.05
C LEU A 161 -6.24 0.99 -4.82
N CYS A 162 -6.61 2.27 -4.74
CA CYS A 162 -7.42 2.78 -3.66
C CYS A 162 -8.35 3.90 -4.12
N SER A 163 -9.51 4.00 -3.49
CA SER A 163 -10.52 5.05 -3.72
C SER A 163 -11.32 5.30 -2.45
N PHE A 164 -11.98 6.44 -2.38
CA PHE A 164 -12.88 6.75 -1.27
C PHE A 164 -14.25 6.12 -1.51
N THR A 165 -14.79 5.49 -0.48
CA THR A 165 -16.14 4.89 -0.50
C THR A 165 -16.96 5.38 0.67
N TYR A 166 -18.19 5.78 0.42
CA TYR A 166 -19.16 6.05 1.47
C TYR A 166 -20.03 4.81 1.71
N ILE A 167 -19.98 4.29 2.93
CA ILE A 167 -20.64 3.05 3.31
C ILE A 167 -22.02 3.33 3.89
N THR A 168 -22.99 2.53 3.48
CA THR A 168 -24.28 2.36 4.18
C THR A 168 -24.46 0.90 4.58
N VAL A 169 -25.11 0.64 5.70
CA VAL A 169 -25.44 -0.72 6.16
C VAL A 169 -26.95 -0.84 6.33
N ASN A 170 -27.58 -1.78 5.63
CA ASN A 170 -29.04 -1.98 5.66
C ASN A 170 -29.85 -0.70 5.42
N GLY A 171 -29.34 0.19 4.56
CA GLY A 171 -29.94 1.48 4.23
C GLY A 171 -29.65 2.61 5.23
N GLU A 172 -28.89 2.36 6.30
CA GLU A 172 -28.46 3.38 7.27
C GLU A 172 -27.04 3.86 7.00
N GLU A 173 -26.77 5.14 7.24
CA GLU A 173 -25.46 5.77 6.99
C GLU A 173 -24.40 5.21 7.97
N TRP A 174 -23.27 4.74 7.45
CA TRP A 174 -22.16 4.21 8.26
C TRP A 174 -20.96 5.15 8.29
N GLY A 175 -20.45 5.58 7.12
CA GLY A 175 -19.38 6.58 7.05
C GLY A 175 -18.45 6.45 5.85
N LEU A 176 -17.50 7.39 5.74
CA LEU A 176 -16.50 7.47 4.69
C LEU A 176 -15.30 6.57 4.98
N TYR A 177 -15.02 5.60 4.13
CA TYR A 177 -13.90 4.67 4.23
C TYR A 177 -12.98 4.81 3.01
N ILE A 178 -11.79 4.21 3.09
CA ILE A 178 -10.95 3.99 1.92
C ILE A 178 -11.05 2.52 1.48
N ALA A 179 -11.51 2.32 0.25
CA ALA A 179 -11.44 1.04 -0.45
C ALA A 179 -10.02 0.83 -0.93
N VAL A 180 -9.44 -0.33 -0.61
CA VAL A 180 -8.07 -0.71 -0.95
C VAL A 180 -8.10 -2.11 -1.56
N GLU A 181 -7.54 -2.24 -2.76
CA GLU A 181 -7.30 -3.51 -3.43
C GLU A 181 -6.46 -4.42 -2.52
N ALA A 182 -6.93 -5.64 -2.27
CA ALA A 182 -6.13 -6.60 -1.52
C ALA A 182 -4.98 -7.12 -2.38
N LEU A 183 -3.80 -7.30 -1.77
CA LEU A 183 -2.64 -7.94 -2.41
C LEU A 183 -2.84 -9.45 -2.47
N GLU A 184 -3.68 -9.88 -3.41
CA GLU A 184 -4.14 -11.24 -3.65
C GLU A 184 -4.22 -11.47 -5.19
N ASP A 185 -4.94 -12.49 -5.65
CA ASP A 185 -4.95 -12.92 -7.06
C ASP A 185 -5.32 -11.82 -8.06
N GLY A 186 -6.30 -10.97 -7.71
CA GLY A 186 -6.69 -9.83 -8.53
C GLY A 186 -5.52 -8.87 -8.75
N PHE A 187 -4.86 -8.46 -7.66
CA PHE A 187 -3.68 -7.60 -7.72
C PHE A 187 -2.54 -8.24 -8.53
N LEU A 188 -2.24 -9.52 -8.28
CA LEU A 188 -1.13 -10.22 -8.92
C LEU A 188 -1.37 -10.32 -10.42
N THR A 189 -2.58 -10.70 -10.83
CA THR A 189 -2.98 -10.76 -12.24
C THR A 189 -2.86 -9.39 -12.92
N ARG A 190 -3.24 -8.30 -12.24
CA ARG A 190 -3.20 -6.94 -12.78
C ARG A 190 -1.78 -6.46 -13.09
N ASN A 191 -0.84 -6.77 -12.18
CA ASN A 191 0.52 -6.23 -12.26
C ASN A 191 1.48 -7.18 -12.99
N TYR A 192 1.28 -8.49 -12.88
CA TYR A 192 2.22 -9.52 -13.34
C TYR A 192 1.61 -10.51 -14.36
N GLY A 193 0.29 -10.46 -14.59
CA GLY A 193 -0.42 -11.36 -15.51
C GLY A 193 -0.74 -12.72 -14.89
N ASN A 194 -1.34 -13.65 -15.65
CA ASN A 194 -1.83 -14.94 -15.14
C ASN A 194 -0.73 -15.96 -14.77
N SER A 195 0.54 -15.61 -14.93
CA SER A 195 1.70 -16.46 -14.62
C SER A 195 2.61 -15.74 -13.64
N TYR A 196 2.00 -15.08 -12.66
CA TYR A 196 2.70 -14.38 -11.59
C TYR A 196 3.47 -15.36 -10.71
N GLY A 197 4.48 -14.85 -10.01
CA GLY A 197 5.25 -15.56 -8.99
C GLY A 197 4.56 -15.59 -7.63
N GLU A 198 5.33 -15.90 -6.59
CA GLU A 198 4.81 -16.12 -5.25
C GLU A 198 4.75 -14.82 -4.44
N LEU A 199 3.71 -14.71 -3.61
CA LEU A 199 3.48 -13.55 -2.76
C LEU A 199 3.51 -13.95 -1.29
N TYR A 200 4.30 -13.22 -0.50
CA TYR A 200 4.44 -13.43 0.93
C TYR A 200 4.11 -12.16 1.70
N LYS A 201 3.51 -12.30 2.88
CA LYS A 201 3.37 -11.21 3.85
C LYS A 201 4.16 -11.54 5.12
N PRO A 202 5.49 -11.36 5.14
CA PRO A 202 6.29 -11.68 6.31
C PRO A 202 5.76 -10.96 7.56
N ASP A 203 5.46 -11.73 8.62
CA ASP A 203 4.93 -11.18 9.86
C ASP A 203 5.38 -12.04 11.06
N SER A 204 6.25 -11.47 11.91
CA SER A 204 6.80 -12.15 13.10
C SER A 204 5.95 -11.95 14.34
N MET A 205 4.90 -11.14 14.23
CA MET A 205 4.06 -10.81 15.36
C MET A 205 3.00 -11.89 15.55
N SER A 206 3.20 -12.72 16.58
CA SER A 206 2.14 -13.48 17.24
C SER A 206 1.12 -12.55 17.96
N PHE A 207 0.85 -11.37 17.41
CA PHE A 207 -0.25 -10.47 17.76
C PHE A 207 -1.46 -10.76 16.85
N GLY A 208 -1.77 -12.04 16.64
CA GLY A 208 -2.91 -12.45 15.84
C GLY A 208 -2.85 -11.92 14.41
N GLY A 209 -1.68 -12.03 13.75
CA GLY A 209 -1.61 -11.90 12.29
C GLY A 209 -2.69 -12.82 11.71
N GLY A 210 -3.69 -12.20 11.09
CA GLY A 210 -4.97 -12.82 10.74
C GLY A 210 -4.78 -14.26 10.30
N ARG A 211 -5.31 -15.18 11.12
CA ARG A 211 -5.20 -16.64 10.98
C ARG A 211 -5.30 -16.98 9.49
N GLY A 212 -4.18 -17.36 8.88
CA GLY A 212 -4.03 -17.45 7.43
C GLY A 212 -5.24 -18.12 6.78
N ASN A 213 -5.86 -17.44 5.81
CA ASN A 213 -6.91 -17.91 4.89
C ASN A 213 -7.80 -19.09 5.38
N GLY A 214 -8.24 -19.09 6.65
CA GLY A 214 -9.21 -20.05 7.20
C GLY A 214 -8.92 -21.55 6.96
N GLY A 215 -7.70 -21.96 6.62
CA GLY A 215 -7.41 -23.30 6.10
C GLY A 215 -6.25 -23.98 6.82
N GLY A 216 -6.47 -24.42 8.06
CA GLY A 216 -5.44 -25.23 8.74
C GLY A 216 -5.64 -25.55 10.22
N PHE A 217 -6.57 -24.90 10.92
CA PHE A 217 -6.85 -25.25 12.31
C PHE A 217 -7.87 -26.39 12.40
N ASN A 218 -7.38 -27.61 12.60
CA ASN A 218 -8.23 -28.72 13.00
C ASN A 218 -8.33 -28.74 14.53
N MET A 219 -9.52 -28.50 15.07
CA MET A 219 -9.75 -28.47 16.53
C MET A 219 -9.53 -29.83 17.20
N GLU A 220 -9.47 -30.89 16.41
CA GLU A 220 -9.17 -32.26 16.82
C GLU A 220 -7.72 -32.43 17.37
N ASP A 221 -6.80 -31.52 17.03
CA ASP A 221 -5.42 -31.54 17.57
C ASP A 221 -5.32 -30.97 19.00
N LEU A 222 -6.40 -30.35 19.51
CA LEU A 222 -6.49 -29.80 20.86
C LEU A 222 -7.35 -30.65 21.81
N GLU A 223 -7.93 -31.76 21.34
CA GLU A 223 -8.74 -32.66 22.19
C GLU A 223 -7.92 -33.77 22.88
N GLY A 224 -6.59 -33.74 22.74
CA GLY A 224 -5.68 -34.74 23.33
C GLY A 224 -5.05 -34.39 24.69
N LEU A 225 -5.32 -33.20 25.24
CA LEU A 225 -4.64 -32.68 26.44
C LEU A 225 -5.61 -32.38 27.59
N GLU A 226 -6.49 -33.33 27.90
CA GLU A 226 -6.99 -33.46 29.27
C GLU A 226 -6.04 -34.37 30.05
N ASP A 227 -5.64 -33.91 31.23
CA ASP A 227 -4.75 -34.56 32.22
C ASP A 227 -3.23 -34.38 32.04
N GLY A 228 -2.74 -33.19 32.39
CA GLY A 228 -1.77 -33.07 33.49
C GLY A 228 -0.35 -33.64 33.34
N GLU A 229 0.13 -33.99 32.14
CA GLU A 229 1.55 -34.33 31.92
C GLU A 229 2.15 -33.46 30.80
N ALA A 230 3.23 -32.73 31.12
CA ALA A 230 3.98 -31.98 30.12
C ALA A 230 4.77 -32.96 29.21
N PRO A 231 4.75 -32.80 27.88
CA PRO A 231 5.54 -33.64 26.99
C PRO A 231 7.04 -33.36 27.17
N ALA A 232 7.83 -34.43 27.16
CA ALA A 232 9.28 -34.36 27.38
C ALA A 232 9.99 -33.71 26.18
N GLY A 233 10.69 -32.59 26.39
CA GLY A 233 11.54 -31.97 25.37
C GLY A 233 11.87 -30.48 25.54
N MET A 234 11.17 -29.74 26.41
CA MET A 234 11.45 -28.32 26.66
C MET A 234 12.49 -28.11 27.77
N PRO A 235 13.48 -27.20 27.61
CA PRO A 235 14.40 -26.85 28.68
C PRO A 235 13.70 -26.08 29.82
N GLN A 236 13.99 -26.44 31.06
CA GLN A 236 13.45 -25.73 32.23
C GLN A 236 14.08 -24.34 32.39
N PRO A 237 13.32 -23.34 32.88
CA PRO A 237 13.83 -22.00 33.13
C PRO A 237 14.85 -21.98 34.29
N PRO A 238 15.80 -21.02 34.31
CA PRO A 238 16.83 -20.97 35.34
C PRO A 238 16.25 -20.61 36.73
N GLU A 239 16.69 -21.32 37.77
CA GLU A 239 16.32 -21.08 39.17
C GLU A 239 16.84 -19.72 39.66
N GLY A 240 15.96 -18.88 40.25
CA GLY A 240 16.42 -17.65 40.92
C GLY A 240 15.42 -16.53 41.25
N PHE A 241 14.11 -16.68 41.03
CA PHE A 241 13.13 -15.65 41.40
C PHE A 241 12.35 -16.02 42.67
N PRO A 242 12.36 -15.18 43.73
CA PRO A 242 11.57 -15.44 44.93
C PRO A 242 10.10 -15.01 44.72
N GLU A 243 9.17 -15.94 44.95
CA GLU A 243 7.73 -15.68 45.05
C GLU A 243 7.40 -14.90 46.33
N GLY A 244 6.63 -13.80 46.22
CA GLY A 244 6.03 -13.17 47.39
C GLY A 244 5.47 -11.76 47.23
N MET A 245 4.14 -11.70 47.06
CA MET A 245 3.20 -10.59 47.41
C MET A 245 3.02 -9.41 46.43
N PRO A 246 1.92 -8.63 46.58
CA PRO A 246 0.51 -9.04 46.48
C PRO A 246 -0.25 -8.14 45.47
N GLN A 247 -1.37 -8.61 44.91
CA GLN A 247 -2.27 -7.73 44.15
C GLN A 247 -2.87 -6.64 45.05
N PRO A 248 -2.96 -5.36 44.60
CA PRO A 248 -3.81 -4.38 45.25
C PRO A 248 -5.16 -4.20 44.54
N GLN A 249 -6.18 -4.23 45.39
CA GLN A 249 -7.59 -3.92 45.18
C GLN A 249 -7.87 -2.49 44.69
N GLU A 250 -9.06 -2.37 44.12
CA GLU A 250 -9.83 -1.16 43.79
C GLU A 250 -9.77 -0.01 44.81
N GLY A 251 -9.65 1.23 44.30
CA GLY A 251 -10.37 2.41 44.82
C GLY A 251 -9.60 3.50 45.60
N PHE A 252 -9.61 4.72 45.01
CA PHE A 252 -9.55 6.09 45.59
C PHE A 252 -8.19 6.70 46.00
N PRO A 253 -8.05 8.06 46.11
CA PRO A 253 -8.80 9.20 45.53
C PRO A 253 -7.90 10.29 44.87
N ALA A 254 -8.54 11.33 44.33
CA ALA A 254 -7.96 12.57 43.81
C ALA A 254 -7.31 13.46 44.90
N ASP A 255 -6.43 14.36 44.45
CA ASP A 255 -5.68 15.44 45.13
C ASP A 255 -4.34 15.10 45.82
N MET A 256 -3.23 15.53 45.19
CA MET A 256 -2.16 16.40 45.75
C MET A 256 -0.96 16.56 44.75
N PRO A 257 -0.12 17.62 44.88
CA PRO A 257 0.27 18.50 43.77
C PRO A 257 1.64 18.23 43.12
N GLN A 258 1.81 18.73 41.88
CA GLN A 258 3.10 18.89 41.19
C GLN A 258 4.01 19.90 41.90
N PRO A 259 5.35 19.71 41.86
CA PRO A 259 6.30 20.78 41.97
C PRO A 259 6.95 21.13 40.62
N GLU A 260 7.33 22.39 40.58
CA GLU A 260 7.60 23.24 39.43
C GLU A 260 9.12 23.38 39.25
N ASN A 261 9.54 23.57 38.00
CA ASN A 261 10.82 24.12 37.50
C ASN A 261 11.90 24.54 38.52
N ALA A 262 13.12 24.00 38.34
CA ALA A 262 14.35 24.71 38.72
C ALA A 262 15.50 24.40 37.74
N ALA A 263 15.91 25.42 37.01
CA ALA A 263 17.09 25.46 36.14
C ALA A 263 18.41 25.37 36.94
N GLY A 264 19.45 24.81 36.33
CA GLY A 264 20.83 24.84 36.85
C GLY A 264 21.85 24.21 35.91
N GLU A 265 22.76 25.06 35.41
CA GLU A 265 23.81 24.86 34.39
C GLU A 265 25.02 23.95 34.78
N PRO A 266 26.00 23.71 33.86
CA PRO A 266 26.76 22.45 33.77
C PRO A 266 28.14 22.44 34.45
N GLY A 267 28.61 21.23 34.81
CA GLY A 267 29.91 20.98 35.43
C GLY A 267 30.81 20.07 34.58
N GLN A 268 31.93 20.63 34.15
CA GLN A 268 33.01 20.05 33.36
C GLN A 268 34.07 19.38 34.26
N SER A 269 34.57 18.19 33.91
CA SER A 269 35.91 17.73 34.35
C SER A 269 36.42 16.58 33.49
N GLY A 270 37.60 16.74 32.88
CA GLY A 270 38.24 15.77 32.01
C GLY A 270 39.45 15.02 32.60
N GLY A 271 39.75 13.88 31.96
CA GLY A 271 41.08 13.26 31.75
C GLY A 271 41.67 12.37 32.86
N PRO A 272 42.70 11.51 32.58
CA PRO A 272 43.34 11.22 31.28
C PRO A 272 43.56 9.71 30.95
N SER A 273 44.01 9.46 29.71
CA SER A 273 44.32 8.19 29.04
C SER A 273 45.63 7.49 29.50
N GLN A 274 45.75 6.17 29.28
CA GLN A 274 47.04 5.48 29.08
C GLN A 274 46.94 4.09 28.40
N ASP A 275 47.50 4.01 27.17
CA ASP A 275 48.38 3.02 26.51
C ASP A 275 48.26 1.48 26.69
N GLY A 276 48.19 0.74 25.55
CA GLY A 276 49.30 -0.16 25.14
C GLY A 276 49.12 -1.70 24.98
N ALA A 277 48.67 -2.15 23.80
CA ALA A 277 49.20 -3.29 22.98
C ALA A 277 48.92 -4.79 23.38
N PRO A 278 49.19 -5.81 22.51
CA PRO A 278 48.17 -6.73 21.97
C PRO A 278 48.35 -8.22 22.34
N GLY A 279 47.26 -9.00 22.38
CA GLY A 279 47.28 -10.44 22.64
C GLY A 279 46.33 -11.23 21.72
N GLN A 280 46.83 -12.31 21.13
CA GLN A 280 46.14 -13.23 20.22
C GLN A 280 45.36 -14.34 20.96
N GLN A 281 44.31 -14.84 20.27
CA GLN A 281 43.60 -16.15 20.35
C GLN A 281 42.53 -16.37 21.44
N PRO A 282 41.54 -17.29 21.25
CA PRO A 282 41.02 -17.98 20.04
C PRO A 282 39.45 -18.04 19.96
N ASP A 283 38.95 -18.72 18.91
CA ASP A 283 37.55 -19.03 18.57
C ASP A 283 36.66 -19.56 19.71
N GLY A 284 35.36 -19.23 19.60
CA GLY A 284 34.26 -20.09 20.04
C GLY A 284 33.34 -19.50 21.11
N ARG A 285 32.06 -19.34 20.73
CA ARG A 285 30.87 -19.01 21.56
C ARG A 285 30.70 -17.52 21.94
N ARG A 286 30.03 -16.77 21.07
CA ARG A 286 29.24 -15.61 21.50
C ARG A 286 27.92 -16.12 22.09
N GLY A 287 27.89 -16.22 23.42
CA GLY A 287 26.66 -16.29 24.18
C GLY A 287 25.98 -14.92 24.17
N GLY A 288 24.67 -14.90 23.95
CA GLY A 288 23.83 -13.73 24.08
C GLY A 288 23.88 -13.18 25.51
N GLY A 289 24.37 -11.96 25.64
CA GLY A 289 24.21 -11.13 26.83
C GLY A 289 23.02 -10.18 26.63
N PRO A 290 22.22 -9.92 27.67
CA PRO A 290 21.01 -9.11 27.55
C PRO A 290 21.36 -7.61 27.49
N GLY A 291 20.91 -6.94 26.44
CA GLY A 291 21.01 -5.49 26.28
C GLY A 291 21.88 -5.05 25.11
N GLY A 292 21.26 -4.90 23.93
CA GLY A 292 21.88 -4.32 22.74
C GLY A 292 20.83 -4.08 21.66
N PHE A 293 20.78 -2.85 21.15
CA PHE A 293 19.84 -2.30 20.16
C PHE A 293 19.77 -3.14 18.87
N GLY A 294 18.90 -4.15 18.83
CA GLY A 294 18.47 -4.84 17.61
C GLY A 294 16.96 -4.72 17.49
N GLY A 295 16.46 -4.23 16.34
CA GLY A 295 15.02 -4.08 16.07
C GLY A 295 14.25 -5.38 16.30
N MET A 296 12.98 -5.27 16.69
CA MET A 296 12.14 -6.33 17.26
C MET A 296 11.74 -7.46 16.29
N GLY A 297 12.04 -7.34 14.99
CA GLY A 297 11.75 -8.39 13.99
C GLY A 297 12.68 -9.61 14.05
N SER A 298 12.16 -10.79 13.70
CA SER A 298 12.96 -12.01 13.50
C SER A 298 13.81 -11.92 12.22
N ASN A 299 14.82 -12.80 12.09
CA ASN A 299 15.78 -12.76 10.99
C ASN A 299 15.11 -13.00 9.62
N ASP A 300 14.12 -13.90 9.56
CA ASP A 300 13.35 -14.19 8.35
C ASP A 300 12.52 -12.97 7.92
N VAL A 301 11.82 -12.29 8.83
CA VAL A 301 11.06 -11.07 8.53
C VAL A 301 11.97 -9.87 8.22
N LYS A 302 13.24 -9.92 8.61
CA LYS A 302 14.28 -8.98 8.14
C LYS A 302 14.82 -9.32 6.74
N LEU A 303 14.37 -10.42 6.14
CA LEU A 303 14.85 -10.98 4.87
C LEU A 303 16.32 -11.40 4.92
N GLN A 304 16.76 -11.92 6.07
CA GLN A 304 18.10 -12.46 6.25
C GLN A 304 18.11 -13.96 5.95
N TYR A 305 19.17 -14.42 5.31
CA TYR A 305 19.47 -15.84 5.21
C TYR A 305 19.86 -16.40 6.58
N ILE A 306 19.17 -17.47 6.99
CA ILE A 306 19.40 -18.20 8.24
C ILE A 306 20.15 -19.49 7.92
N ASP A 307 19.49 -20.40 7.19
CA ASP A 307 20.01 -21.65 6.65
C ASP A 307 19.14 -22.14 5.48
N ASN A 308 19.31 -23.40 5.07
CA ASN A 308 18.55 -24.02 3.98
C ASN A 308 17.29 -24.75 4.45
N ASP A 309 16.94 -24.66 5.73
CA ASP A 309 15.76 -25.33 6.30
C ASP A 309 14.54 -24.41 6.20
N PRO A 310 13.45 -24.78 5.49
CA PRO A 310 12.25 -23.97 5.41
C PRO A 310 11.62 -23.65 6.78
N ASP A 311 11.79 -24.51 7.78
CA ASP A 311 11.29 -24.29 9.14
C ASP A 311 11.96 -23.10 9.85
N SER A 312 13.08 -22.60 9.32
CA SER A 312 13.73 -21.36 9.81
C SER A 312 13.00 -20.08 9.38
N TYR A 313 12.05 -20.17 8.44
CA TYR A 313 11.39 -19.02 7.78
C TYR A 313 9.86 -19.06 7.92
N LEU A 314 9.34 -19.65 9.00
CA LEU A 314 7.90 -19.84 9.20
C LEU A 314 7.11 -18.52 9.13
N ASN A 315 7.68 -17.39 9.58
CA ASN A 315 6.97 -16.11 9.53
C ASN A 315 6.75 -15.60 8.09
N ILE A 316 7.50 -16.13 7.12
CA ILE A 316 7.29 -15.91 5.69
C ILE A 316 6.33 -16.96 5.12
N PHE A 317 6.65 -18.25 5.31
CA PHE A 317 5.95 -19.33 4.62
C PHE A 317 4.55 -19.62 5.16
N GLU A 318 4.30 -19.47 6.46
CA GLU A 318 2.94 -19.59 7.03
C GLU A 318 2.05 -18.39 6.66
N ASN A 319 2.65 -17.29 6.21
CA ASN A 319 1.98 -16.07 5.77
C ASN A 319 2.03 -15.85 4.25
N ALA A 320 2.30 -16.91 3.48
CA ALA A 320 2.16 -16.88 2.03
C ALA A 320 0.72 -16.52 1.63
N LYS A 321 0.58 -15.84 0.50
CA LYS A 321 -0.70 -15.40 -0.10
C LYS A 321 -1.03 -16.17 -1.36
N THR A 322 -0.06 -16.93 -1.85
CA THR A 322 -0.19 -17.89 -2.93
C THR A 322 0.06 -19.30 -2.40
N ASP A 323 -0.39 -20.31 -3.14
CA ASP A 323 -0.17 -21.72 -2.81
C ASP A 323 1.28 -22.13 -3.14
N ILE A 324 2.15 -22.15 -2.12
CA ILE A 324 3.57 -22.42 -2.30
C ILE A 324 3.93 -23.91 -2.23
N THR A 325 4.94 -24.31 -3.02
CA THR A 325 5.53 -25.65 -3.00
C THR A 325 6.92 -25.66 -2.34
N ASN A 326 7.44 -26.86 -2.06
CA ASN A 326 8.83 -27.01 -1.57
C ASN A 326 9.88 -26.45 -2.54
N ALA A 327 9.58 -26.42 -3.85
CA ALA A 327 10.48 -25.84 -4.84
C ALA A 327 10.52 -24.32 -4.70
N ASP A 328 9.38 -23.68 -4.43
CA ASP A 328 9.27 -22.25 -4.20
C ASP A 328 9.98 -21.84 -2.91
N GLN A 329 9.81 -22.61 -1.84
CA GLN A 329 10.56 -22.41 -0.59
C GLN A 329 12.08 -22.47 -0.84
N THR A 330 12.55 -23.50 -1.57
CA THR A 330 13.98 -23.64 -1.90
C THR A 330 14.48 -22.46 -2.73
N ARG A 331 13.68 -22.00 -3.69
CA ARG A 331 14.01 -20.87 -4.57
C ARG A 331 14.10 -19.56 -3.78
N LEU A 332 13.13 -19.28 -2.91
CA LEU A 332 13.13 -18.10 -2.06
C LEU A 332 14.35 -18.11 -1.11
N ILE A 333 14.64 -19.24 -0.46
CA ILE A 333 15.79 -19.34 0.46
C ILE A 333 17.12 -19.06 -0.28
N GLU A 334 17.28 -19.57 -1.50
CA GLU A 334 18.45 -19.27 -2.33
C GLU A 334 18.52 -17.79 -2.71
N ALA A 335 17.39 -17.15 -3.01
CA ALA A 335 17.33 -15.70 -3.26
C ALA A 335 17.74 -14.91 -2.00
N LEU A 336 17.26 -15.28 -0.82
CA LEU A 336 17.65 -14.67 0.46
C LEU A 336 19.13 -14.86 0.76
N ARG A 337 19.69 -16.04 0.42
CA ARG A 337 21.13 -16.33 0.54
C ARG A 337 21.96 -15.39 -0.32
N LYS A 338 21.61 -15.26 -1.61
CA LYS A 338 22.28 -14.36 -2.55
C LYS A 338 22.18 -12.91 -2.11
N LEU A 339 20.98 -12.46 -1.73
CA LEU A 339 20.73 -11.11 -1.23
C LEU A 339 21.59 -10.79 0.00
N SER A 340 21.60 -11.68 0.99
CA SER A 340 22.37 -11.51 2.24
C SER A 340 23.89 -11.53 1.99
N ALA A 341 24.34 -12.26 0.96
CA ALA A 341 25.75 -12.32 0.57
C ALA A 341 26.18 -11.15 -0.34
N GLY A 342 25.24 -10.35 -0.86
CA GLY A 342 25.51 -9.34 -1.88
C GLY A 342 25.92 -9.95 -3.23
N GLU A 343 25.47 -11.18 -3.52
CA GLU A 343 25.81 -11.92 -4.73
C GLU A 343 24.72 -11.74 -5.79
N ASP A 344 25.11 -11.43 -7.04
CA ASP A 344 24.21 -11.50 -8.21
C ASP A 344 22.92 -10.67 -8.02
N ILE A 345 23.07 -9.46 -7.47
CA ILE A 345 21.95 -8.59 -7.07
C ILE A 345 21.03 -8.28 -8.25
N GLU A 346 21.59 -8.07 -9.45
CA GLU A 346 20.83 -7.74 -10.66
C GLU A 346 19.84 -8.83 -11.09
N ASN A 347 20.10 -10.09 -10.73
CA ASN A 347 19.20 -11.22 -11.00
C ASN A 347 18.40 -11.62 -9.74
N THR A 348 18.85 -11.26 -8.55
CA THR A 348 18.21 -11.61 -7.27
C THR A 348 17.16 -10.58 -6.85
N VAL A 349 17.31 -9.32 -7.26
CA VAL A 349 16.41 -8.22 -6.90
C VAL A 349 15.98 -7.50 -8.17
N ASN A 350 14.72 -7.12 -8.26
CA ASN A 350 14.29 -6.15 -9.26
C ASN A 350 14.80 -4.76 -8.87
N VAL A 351 16.04 -4.47 -9.28
CA VAL A 351 16.84 -3.30 -8.86
C VAL A 351 16.08 -1.98 -9.01
N ASP A 352 15.41 -1.75 -10.16
CA ASP A 352 14.73 -0.47 -10.41
C ASP A 352 13.45 -0.35 -9.57
N GLU A 353 12.67 -1.43 -9.44
CA GLU A 353 11.42 -1.45 -8.67
C GLU A 353 11.68 -1.25 -7.17
N VAL A 354 12.67 -1.96 -6.60
CA VAL A 354 13.02 -1.81 -5.17
C VAL A 354 13.61 -0.44 -4.87
N ILE A 355 14.43 0.13 -5.77
CA ILE A 355 14.91 1.51 -5.59
C ILE A 355 13.74 2.50 -5.60
N ARG A 356 12.78 2.37 -6.54
CA ARG A 356 11.59 3.23 -6.58
C ARG A 356 10.76 3.09 -5.31
N TYR A 357 10.57 1.86 -4.83
CA TYR A 357 9.92 1.58 -3.54
C TYR A 357 10.61 2.35 -2.42
N MET A 358 11.93 2.21 -2.27
CA MET A 358 12.68 2.86 -1.18
C MET A 358 12.64 4.40 -1.28
N VAL A 359 12.73 4.96 -2.49
CA VAL A 359 12.62 6.42 -2.71
C VAL A 359 11.29 6.96 -2.19
N VAL A 360 10.17 6.37 -2.63
CA VAL A 360 8.84 6.85 -2.22
C VAL A 360 8.58 6.54 -0.75
N HIS A 361 8.93 5.33 -0.29
CA HIS A 361 8.80 4.92 1.11
C HIS A 361 9.50 5.88 2.07
N HIS A 362 10.72 6.31 1.70
CA HIS A 362 11.53 7.20 2.53
C HIS A 362 11.10 8.66 2.45
N PHE A 363 10.54 9.10 1.32
CA PHE A 363 9.83 10.38 1.25
C PHE A 363 8.65 10.42 2.22
N LEU A 364 7.89 9.32 2.28
CA LEU A 364 6.71 9.16 3.13
C LEU A 364 7.03 9.01 4.62
N CYS A 365 8.29 8.83 5.04
CA CYS A 365 8.68 8.70 6.45
C CYS A 365 7.79 7.70 7.23
N ASN A 366 7.57 6.50 6.69
CA ASN A 366 6.77 5.46 7.34
C ASN A 366 7.67 4.50 8.16
N ASP A 367 7.74 4.74 9.47
CA ASP A 367 8.50 3.90 10.42
C ASP A 367 7.74 2.65 10.89
N ASP A 368 6.44 2.52 10.57
CA ASP A 368 5.63 1.31 10.81
C ASP A 368 5.80 0.34 9.62
N SER A 369 7.04 -0.06 9.35
CA SER A 369 7.44 -0.71 8.09
C SER A 369 8.69 -1.60 8.22
N TYR A 370 9.17 -2.15 7.09
CA TYR A 370 10.43 -2.91 6.99
C TYR A 370 11.66 -2.15 7.50
N THR A 371 11.77 -0.85 7.20
CA THR A 371 12.90 -0.02 7.61
C THR A 371 12.80 0.43 9.07
N GLY A 372 11.62 0.26 9.65
CA GLY A 372 11.30 0.55 11.04
C GLY A 372 11.86 -0.43 12.06
N GLN A 373 11.55 -0.15 13.33
CA GLN A 373 11.92 -0.99 14.47
C GLN A 373 11.13 -2.29 14.52
N MET A 374 9.86 -2.26 14.09
CA MET A 374 8.94 -3.40 14.13
C MET A 374 9.13 -4.39 12.98
N VAL A 375 9.65 -3.93 11.84
CA VAL A 375 9.95 -4.75 10.64
C VAL A 375 8.70 -5.50 10.16
N HIS A 376 7.70 -4.77 9.70
CA HIS A 376 6.40 -5.32 9.27
C HIS A 376 5.80 -4.48 8.11
N ASN A 377 4.53 -4.68 7.78
CA ASN A 377 3.76 -3.87 6.82
C ASN A 377 4.43 -3.73 5.45
N TYR A 378 4.93 -4.87 4.95
CA TYR A 378 5.38 -5.01 3.58
C TYR A 378 4.99 -6.39 3.08
N TYR A 379 4.85 -6.51 1.76
CA TYR A 379 4.77 -7.80 1.09
C TYR A 379 6.05 -8.02 0.28
N LEU A 380 6.44 -9.28 0.19
CA LEU A 380 7.55 -9.74 -0.64
C LEU A 380 6.96 -10.49 -1.83
N TYR A 381 7.27 -10.02 -3.03
CA TYR A 381 6.95 -10.73 -4.27
C TYR A 381 8.22 -11.40 -4.80
N GLU A 382 8.11 -12.64 -5.24
CA GLU A 382 9.21 -13.45 -5.76
C GLU A 382 8.80 -14.12 -7.08
N GLU A 383 9.57 -13.90 -8.14
CA GLU A 383 9.37 -14.56 -9.43
C GLU A 383 10.73 -15.06 -9.96
N ASP A 384 10.85 -16.36 -10.21
CA ASP A 384 12.07 -17.00 -10.73
C ASP A 384 13.36 -16.70 -9.94
N GLY A 385 13.24 -16.45 -8.64
CA GLY A 385 14.32 -16.11 -7.70
C GLY A 385 14.61 -14.61 -7.61
N GLN A 386 13.85 -13.77 -8.31
CA GLN A 386 13.97 -12.32 -8.28
C GLN A 386 12.95 -11.71 -7.32
N LEU A 387 13.43 -10.87 -6.39
CA LEU A 387 12.65 -10.30 -5.30
C LEU A 387 12.23 -8.84 -5.58
N SER A 388 11.02 -8.50 -5.18
CA SER A 388 10.48 -7.12 -5.17
C SER A 388 9.71 -6.84 -3.87
N MET A 389 9.54 -5.55 -3.53
CA MET A 389 8.80 -5.12 -2.33
C MET A 389 7.50 -4.41 -2.72
N LEU A 390 6.42 -4.73 -2.01
CA LEU A 390 5.12 -4.12 -2.23
C LEU A 390 4.63 -3.40 -0.96
N PRO A 391 4.06 -2.17 -1.10
CA PRO A 391 3.64 -1.37 0.04
C PRO A 391 2.32 -1.86 0.63
N TRP A 392 2.22 -1.83 1.96
CA TRP A 392 0.99 -2.15 2.69
C TRP A 392 0.89 -1.35 3.99
N ASP A 393 -0.32 -0.96 4.39
CA ASP A 393 -0.65 -0.27 5.66
C ASP A 393 0.17 1.02 5.91
N TYR A 394 -0.17 2.09 5.18
CA TYR A 394 0.53 3.38 5.21
C TYR A 394 -0.25 4.46 5.97
N ASN A 395 -1.24 4.09 6.78
CA ASN A 395 -2.02 5.01 7.61
C ASN A 395 -1.14 5.79 8.63
N LEU A 396 0.03 5.27 8.99
CA LEU A 396 1.01 5.93 9.87
C LEU A 396 2.18 6.59 9.13
N ALA A 397 2.08 6.76 7.81
CA ALA A 397 3.03 7.56 7.03
C ALA A 397 3.07 9.03 7.48
N PHE A 398 4.00 9.78 6.91
CA PHE A 398 4.33 11.18 7.19
C PHE A 398 4.73 11.41 8.65
N GLY A 399 5.41 10.43 9.26
CA GLY A 399 5.82 10.46 10.67
C GLY A 399 4.72 10.14 11.68
N GLY A 400 3.59 9.57 11.24
CA GLY A 400 2.47 9.21 12.12
C GLY A 400 2.79 8.12 13.15
N PHE A 401 3.84 7.32 12.90
CA PHE A 401 4.32 6.30 13.84
C PHE A 401 5.22 6.93 14.93
N GLY A 402 4.79 6.87 16.19
CA GLY A 402 5.68 7.02 17.35
C GLY A 402 6.34 8.40 17.61
N GLY A 403 5.89 9.50 17.01
CA GLY A 403 6.23 10.88 17.46
C GLY A 403 7.71 11.30 17.30
N GLY A 404 8.49 10.57 16.50
CA GLY A 404 9.83 10.99 16.12
C GLY A 404 10.39 10.19 14.97
N GLY A 405 10.74 10.90 13.90
CA GLY A 405 11.27 10.33 12.67
C GLY A 405 12.55 9.51 12.86
N PHE A 406 13.04 9.02 11.73
CA PHE A 406 14.15 8.06 11.65
C PHE A 406 15.31 8.42 12.60
N GLY A 407 15.65 7.49 13.51
CA GLY A 407 16.78 7.64 14.43
C GLY A 407 16.45 8.22 15.81
N GLY A 408 15.18 8.27 16.21
CA GLY A 408 14.77 8.72 17.56
C GLY A 408 14.73 10.23 17.73
N ALA A 409 14.74 10.98 16.63
CA ALA A 409 14.61 12.42 16.62
C ALA A 409 13.11 12.80 16.61
N SER A 410 12.63 13.46 17.66
CA SER A 410 11.22 13.80 17.82
C SER A 410 10.82 15.11 17.13
N GLY A 411 9.57 15.15 16.65
CA GLY A 411 8.95 16.37 16.12
C GLY A 411 9.04 16.57 14.60
N ALA A 412 8.37 17.61 14.13
CA ALA A 412 8.22 17.88 12.70
C ALA A 412 9.53 18.20 12.00
N THR A 413 10.40 19.05 12.59
CA THR A 413 11.71 19.39 11.99
C THR A 413 12.56 18.15 11.73
N ALA A 414 12.61 17.20 12.68
CA ALA A 414 13.33 15.96 12.50
C ALA A 414 12.74 15.10 11.36
N THR A 415 11.41 14.95 11.34
CA THR A 415 10.71 14.12 10.35
C THR A 415 10.84 14.68 8.94
N VAL A 416 10.69 16.01 8.78
CA VAL A 416 10.92 16.73 7.51
C VAL A 416 12.34 16.51 7.01
N ASN A 417 13.33 16.48 7.91
CA ASN A 417 14.73 16.33 7.54
C ASN A 417 15.22 14.88 7.53
N THR A 418 14.34 13.88 7.59
CA THR A 418 14.71 12.45 7.54
C THR A 418 15.81 12.19 6.47
N PRO A 419 17.00 11.73 6.87
CA PRO A 419 18.17 11.63 6.00
C PRO A 419 18.05 10.56 4.90
N ILE A 420 18.14 10.96 3.63
CA ILE A 420 17.91 10.06 2.47
C ILE A 420 18.95 8.93 2.34
N ASP A 421 20.14 9.09 2.94
CA ASP A 421 21.22 8.10 2.97
C ASP A 421 21.28 7.33 4.30
N THR A 422 20.23 7.41 5.11
CA THR A 422 20.04 6.55 6.28
C THR A 422 18.66 5.92 6.19
N LEU A 423 18.60 4.79 5.46
CA LEU A 423 17.34 4.12 5.11
C LEU A 423 16.68 3.36 6.25
N VAL A 424 17.36 3.11 7.36
CA VAL A 424 16.86 2.26 8.44
C VAL A 424 16.83 3.06 9.74
N SER A 425 15.64 3.22 10.31
CA SER A 425 15.43 3.79 11.65
C SER A 425 15.51 2.71 12.73
N GLY A 426 15.34 1.45 12.34
CA GLY A 426 15.32 0.27 13.19
C GLY A 426 16.52 -0.65 13.13
N GLY A 427 17.41 -0.62 14.14
CA GLY A 427 18.61 -1.47 14.14
C GLY A 427 19.67 -0.96 13.16
N SER A 428 20.50 -1.86 12.61
CA SER A 428 21.54 -1.49 11.65
C SER A 428 21.10 -1.70 10.19
N LEU A 429 21.69 -0.94 9.26
CA LEU A 429 21.47 -1.15 7.82
C LEU A 429 21.88 -2.57 7.39
N GLU A 430 22.97 -3.10 7.97
CA GLU A 430 23.47 -4.45 7.72
C GLU A 430 22.45 -5.54 8.09
N ASP A 431 21.56 -5.25 9.05
CA ASP A 431 20.44 -6.12 9.43
C ASP A 431 19.24 -6.03 8.48
N ARG A 432 19.34 -5.28 7.37
CA ARG A 432 18.28 -5.12 6.36
C ARG A 432 18.85 -5.36 4.96
N PRO A 433 19.10 -6.62 4.56
CA PRO A 433 19.74 -6.94 3.27
C PRO A 433 19.05 -6.28 2.07
N MET A 434 17.72 -6.19 2.08
CA MET A 434 16.93 -5.56 1.01
C MET A 434 17.14 -4.04 0.90
N ALA A 435 17.56 -3.36 1.97
CA ALA A 435 17.94 -1.95 1.93
C ALA A 435 19.47 -1.77 1.76
N ALA A 436 20.26 -2.67 2.36
CA ALA A 436 21.71 -2.57 2.42
C ALA A 436 22.39 -2.59 1.04
N TRP A 437 21.89 -3.41 0.12
CA TRP A 437 22.50 -3.57 -1.21
C TRP A 437 22.53 -2.25 -2.00
N ILE A 438 21.60 -1.33 -1.74
CA ILE A 438 21.52 -0.02 -2.41
C ILE A 438 22.80 0.79 -2.19
N PHE A 439 23.42 0.66 -1.00
CA PHE A 439 24.65 1.37 -0.65
C PHE A 439 25.91 0.50 -0.74
N SER A 440 25.80 -0.72 -1.29
CA SER A 440 26.94 -1.63 -1.44
C SER A 440 27.89 -1.23 -2.58
N SER A 441 27.44 -0.38 -3.51
CA SER A 441 28.26 0.13 -4.62
C SER A 441 27.90 1.56 -4.99
N GLU A 442 28.88 2.32 -5.49
CA GLU A 442 28.66 3.68 -5.99
C GLU A 442 27.61 3.72 -7.12
N ALA A 443 27.53 2.67 -7.94
CA ALA A 443 26.58 2.59 -9.04
C ALA A 443 25.12 2.50 -8.55
N TYR A 444 24.86 1.70 -7.51
CA TYR A 444 23.54 1.56 -6.91
C TYR A 444 23.14 2.81 -6.13
N THR A 445 24.05 3.39 -5.35
CA THR A 445 23.80 4.66 -4.66
C THR A 445 23.48 5.78 -5.65
N ALA A 446 24.24 5.88 -6.75
CA ALA A 446 23.99 6.88 -7.78
C ALA A 446 22.66 6.66 -8.50
N LEU A 447 22.26 5.40 -8.72
CA LEU A 447 20.94 5.08 -9.27
C LEU A 447 19.82 5.47 -8.30
N TYR A 448 19.98 5.20 -7.01
CA TYR A 448 19.04 5.60 -5.97
C TYR A 448 18.86 7.12 -5.92
N HIS A 449 19.95 7.90 -5.86
CA HIS A 449 19.88 9.36 -5.89
C HIS A 449 19.28 9.91 -7.18
N LYS A 450 19.58 9.29 -8.32
CA LYS A 450 18.96 9.65 -9.60
C LYS A 450 17.44 9.44 -9.56
N ARG A 451 16.97 8.29 -9.06
CA ARG A 451 15.53 8.03 -8.91
C ARG A 451 14.89 8.98 -7.90
N TYR A 452 15.57 9.30 -6.80
CA TYR A 452 15.08 10.28 -5.84
C TYR A 452 14.90 11.67 -6.49
N ALA A 453 15.88 12.13 -7.27
CA ALA A 453 15.77 13.40 -7.99
C ALA A 453 14.64 13.39 -9.02
N GLU A 454 14.45 12.29 -9.77
CA GLU A 454 13.33 12.12 -10.70
C GLU A 454 11.97 12.17 -9.98
N PHE A 455 11.88 11.55 -8.81
CA PHE A 455 10.68 11.57 -7.99
C PHE A 455 10.35 12.99 -7.49
N VAL A 456 11.31 13.69 -6.90
CA VAL A 456 11.13 15.09 -6.44
C VAL A 456 10.72 16.00 -7.58
N ALA A 457 11.34 15.85 -8.77
CA ALA A 457 10.96 16.61 -9.95
C ALA A 457 9.51 16.33 -10.38
N SER A 458 9.03 15.09 -10.24
CA SER A 458 7.64 14.75 -10.54
C SER A 458 6.63 15.38 -9.58
N LEU A 459 6.99 15.52 -8.29
CA LEU A 459 6.11 16.11 -7.27
C LEU A 459 6.07 17.64 -7.31
N THR A 460 7.05 18.27 -7.96
CA THR A 460 7.21 19.73 -8.07
C THR A 460 6.89 20.26 -9.47
N ALA A 461 6.42 19.39 -10.37
CA ALA A 461 5.96 19.76 -11.71
C ALA A 461 4.67 20.61 -11.66
N ASP A 462 4.28 21.19 -12.80
CA ASP A 462 2.99 21.86 -12.94
C ASP A 462 1.86 20.86 -12.59
N TYR A 463 1.06 21.18 -11.56
CA TYR A 463 0.12 20.26 -10.89
C TYR A 463 0.84 19.15 -10.10
N GLY A 464 1.43 19.56 -8.98
CA GLY A 464 2.28 18.73 -8.13
C GLY A 464 1.53 18.06 -6.97
N LEU A 465 2.29 17.63 -5.96
CA LEU A 465 1.74 16.93 -4.79
C LEU A 465 0.74 17.80 -4.00
N VAL A 466 1.02 19.10 -3.87
CA VAL A 466 0.19 20.01 -3.07
C VAL A 466 -1.19 20.20 -3.71
N GLU A 467 -1.25 20.44 -5.02
CA GLU A 467 -2.52 20.55 -5.74
C GLU A 467 -3.32 19.26 -5.66
N LYS A 468 -2.65 18.10 -5.73
CA LYS A 468 -3.28 16.78 -5.57
C LYS A 468 -3.89 16.63 -4.17
N ILE A 469 -3.19 17.05 -3.11
CA ILE A 469 -3.72 17.02 -1.73
C ILE A 469 -4.99 17.87 -1.62
N ASP A 470 -4.96 19.11 -2.11
CA ASP A 470 -6.09 20.03 -2.00
C ASP A 470 -7.33 19.51 -2.75
N GLU A 471 -7.16 18.98 -3.97
CA GLU A 471 -8.29 18.45 -4.76
C GLU A 471 -8.95 17.23 -4.13
N ILE A 472 -8.15 16.30 -3.57
CA ILE A 472 -8.71 15.12 -2.92
C ILE A 472 -9.41 15.53 -1.63
N ALA A 473 -8.81 16.42 -0.83
CA ALA A 473 -9.42 16.93 0.39
C ALA A 473 -10.78 17.61 0.10
N GLU A 474 -10.85 18.44 -0.95
CA GLU A 474 -12.11 19.06 -1.39
C GLU A 474 -13.15 18.02 -1.82
N GLN A 475 -12.74 16.97 -2.54
CA GLN A 475 -13.63 15.90 -2.99
C GLN A 475 -14.28 15.15 -1.81
N ILE A 476 -13.52 14.89 -0.74
CA ILE A 476 -13.99 14.07 0.39
C ILE A 476 -14.62 14.87 1.52
N ALA A 477 -14.33 16.18 1.62
CA ALA A 477 -14.79 17.04 2.73
C ALA A 477 -16.30 16.91 3.05
N PRO A 478 -17.24 16.91 2.06
CA PRO A 478 -18.66 16.75 2.36
C PRO A 478 -19.02 15.40 3.00
N PHE A 479 -18.22 14.37 2.74
CA PHE A 479 -18.40 13.03 3.28
C PHE A 479 -17.80 12.89 4.68
N VAL A 480 -16.67 13.56 4.94
CA VAL A 480 -16.09 13.67 6.29
C VAL A 480 -17.05 14.40 7.23
N GLU A 481 -17.62 15.53 6.78
CA GLU A 481 -18.53 16.34 7.61
C GLU A 481 -19.75 15.52 8.08
N LYS A 482 -20.39 14.80 7.14
CA LYS A 482 -21.60 14.01 7.43
C LYS A 482 -21.35 12.63 8.06
N ASP A 483 -20.11 12.14 8.11
CA ASP A 483 -19.78 10.82 8.65
C ASP A 483 -20.23 10.68 10.11
N PRO A 484 -21.14 9.73 10.45
CA PRO A 484 -21.65 9.57 11.81
C PRO A 484 -20.72 8.77 12.73
N THR A 485 -19.71 8.09 12.19
CA THR A 485 -18.79 7.20 12.93
C THR A 485 -17.33 7.68 12.95
N LYS A 486 -17.01 8.80 12.28
CA LYS A 486 -15.66 9.39 12.17
C LYS A 486 -14.84 9.41 13.46
N PHE A 487 -13.52 9.22 13.32
CA PHE A 487 -12.56 9.25 14.43
C PHE A 487 -12.10 10.66 14.83
N CYS A 488 -12.13 11.62 13.91
CA CYS A 488 -11.75 13.01 14.15
C CYS A 488 -12.92 13.95 13.83
N THR A 489 -12.87 15.18 14.33
CA THR A 489 -13.83 16.22 13.92
C THR A 489 -13.50 16.76 12.52
N TYR A 490 -14.43 17.53 11.94
CA TYR A 490 -14.20 18.16 10.65
C TYR A 490 -13.08 19.21 10.72
N GLU A 491 -12.99 19.95 11.83
CA GLU A 491 -11.92 20.93 12.07
C GLU A 491 -10.55 20.27 12.25
N GLU A 492 -10.50 19.10 12.90
CA GLU A 492 -9.27 18.29 12.99
C GLU A 492 -8.84 17.78 11.61
N PHE A 493 -9.79 17.43 10.75
CA PHE A 493 -9.52 17.08 9.36
C PHE A 493 -8.93 18.26 8.57
N GLU A 494 -9.55 19.45 8.64
CA GLU A 494 -9.04 20.64 7.97
C GLU A 494 -7.61 20.98 8.43
N THR A 495 -7.38 20.93 9.75
CA THR A 495 -6.06 21.18 10.35
C THR A 495 -5.03 20.13 9.91
N GLY A 496 -5.44 18.85 9.85
CA GLY A 496 -4.60 17.76 9.39
C GLY A 496 -4.20 17.90 7.92
N VAL A 497 -5.12 18.28 7.04
CA VAL A 497 -4.85 18.51 5.61
C VAL A 497 -3.90 19.70 5.42
N GLU A 498 -4.12 20.81 6.13
CA GLU A 498 -3.20 21.96 6.10
C GLU A 498 -1.79 21.58 6.55
N THR A 499 -1.69 20.82 7.65
CA THR A 499 -0.40 20.35 8.17
C THR A 499 0.30 19.41 7.19
N LEU A 500 -0.44 18.51 6.53
CA LEU A 500 0.11 17.60 5.53
C LEU A 500 0.68 18.35 4.31
N ARG A 501 -0.01 19.41 3.86
CA ARG A 501 0.46 20.27 2.78
C ARG A 501 1.79 20.96 3.15
N GLU A 502 1.86 21.53 4.34
CA GLU A 502 3.08 22.20 4.82
C GLU A 502 4.22 21.19 5.03
N PHE A 503 3.94 20.03 5.64
CA PHE A 503 4.90 18.95 5.79
C PHE A 503 5.50 18.53 4.45
N CYS A 504 4.66 18.24 3.45
CA CYS A 504 5.13 17.81 2.13
C CYS A 504 6.01 18.86 1.45
N THR A 505 5.64 20.14 1.59
CA THR A 505 6.42 21.27 1.03
C THR A 505 7.81 21.33 1.66
N LEU A 506 7.89 21.30 2.98
CA LEU A 506 9.17 21.36 3.71
C LEU A 506 10.01 20.09 3.49
N ARG A 507 9.35 18.93 3.37
CA ARG A 507 10.03 17.65 3.09
C ARG A 507 10.68 17.67 1.71
N LEU A 508 10.01 18.20 0.69
CA LEU A 508 10.57 18.39 -0.65
C LEU A 508 11.75 19.37 -0.65
N GLU A 509 11.66 20.47 0.12
CA GLU A 509 12.79 21.40 0.31
C GLU A 509 14.00 20.70 0.94
N SER A 510 13.79 19.95 2.02
CA SER A 510 14.87 19.24 2.71
C SER A 510 15.54 18.21 1.80
N ILE A 511 14.76 17.38 1.10
CA ILE A 511 15.31 16.37 0.20
C ILE A 511 16.09 17.00 -0.95
N SER A 512 15.57 18.09 -1.53
CA SER A 512 16.29 18.83 -2.59
C SER A 512 17.64 19.32 -2.07
N GLY A 513 17.65 19.90 -0.86
CA GLY A 513 18.90 20.31 -0.22
C GLY A 513 19.85 19.15 0.09
N GLN A 514 19.33 17.97 0.43
CA GLN A 514 20.14 16.76 0.65
C GLN A 514 20.79 16.25 -0.65
N LEU A 515 20.05 16.24 -1.76
CA LEU A 515 20.57 15.85 -3.08
C LEU A 515 21.62 16.86 -3.61
N GLU A 516 21.48 18.14 -3.26
CA GLU A 516 22.43 19.19 -3.62
C GLU A 516 23.64 19.29 -2.67
N GLY A 517 23.58 18.62 -1.52
CA GLY A 517 24.61 18.66 -0.47
C GLY A 517 24.60 19.94 0.39
N THR A 518 23.53 20.72 0.35
CA THR A 518 23.32 21.89 1.23
C THR A 518 22.74 21.51 2.59
N VAL A 519 22.00 20.39 2.65
CA VAL A 519 21.54 19.71 3.86
C VAL A 519 22.27 18.37 3.95
N PRO A 520 22.80 17.94 5.11
CA PRO A 520 23.43 16.62 5.21
C PRO A 520 22.45 15.47 4.95
N SER A 521 22.84 14.50 4.13
CA SER A 521 21.98 13.37 3.74
C SER A 521 22.03 12.17 4.69
N THR A 522 22.91 12.17 5.69
CA THR A 522 23.07 11.10 6.69
C THR A 522 22.72 11.58 8.10
N SER A 523 22.25 10.68 8.97
CA SER A 523 21.98 11.03 10.37
C SER A 523 23.21 11.61 11.08
N GLU A 524 24.40 11.05 10.82
CA GLU A 524 25.66 11.55 11.40
C GLU A 524 26.00 12.96 10.93
N GLY A 525 25.79 13.26 9.65
CA GLY A 525 26.00 14.59 9.09
C GLY A 525 25.05 15.61 9.69
N GLN A 526 23.76 15.27 9.84
CA GLN A 526 22.77 16.17 10.41
C GLN A 526 23.01 16.46 11.90
N GLN A 527 23.56 15.50 12.66
CA GLN A 527 23.96 15.73 14.04
C GLN A 527 25.13 16.73 14.16
N GLN A 528 26.03 16.77 13.17
CA GLN A 528 27.19 17.66 13.15
C GLN A 528 26.84 19.05 12.61
N GLU A 529 25.97 19.14 11.61
CA GLU A 529 25.65 20.36 10.87
C GLU A 529 24.16 20.72 10.92
N GLY A 530 23.53 20.54 12.09
CA GLY A 530 22.08 20.72 12.26
C GLY A 530 21.54 22.14 11.99
N ALA A 531 22.41 23.14 11.86
CA ALA A 531 22.01 24.52 11.54
C ALA A 531 21.49 24.68 10.10
N ASN A 532 21.77 23.72 9.21
CA ASN A 532 21.33 23.73 7.81
C ASN A 532 19.99 23.00 7.59
N LEU A 533 19.39 22.44 8.65
CA LEU A 533 18.12 21.71 8.53
C LEU A 533 16.96 22.68 8.24
N VAL A 534 15.99 22.21 7.47
CA VAL A 534 14.74 22.94 7.19
C VAL A 534 13.91 23.03 8.47
N ASP A 535 13.57 24.25 8.90
CA ASP A 535 12.78 24.45 10.12
C ASP A 535 11.30 24.16 9.90
N ALA A 536 10.78 23.16 10.59
CA ALA A 536 9.37 22.79 10.60
C ALA A 536 8.77 22.88 12.02
N SER A 537 9.36 23.67 12.92
CA SER A 537 8.91 23.77 14.32
C SER A 537 7.53 24.41 14.52
N HIS A 538 6.94 24.96 13.45
CA HIS A 538 5.61 25.57 13.46
C HIS A 538 4.47 24.59 13.18
N ILE A 539 4.77 23.38 12.70
CA ILE A 539 3.77 22.33 12.46
C ILE A 539 3.90 21.20 13.49
N GLU A 540 2.78 20.54 13.76
CA GLU A 540 2.72 19.41 14.69
C GLU A 540 2.31 18.15 13.94
N ILE A 541 3.17 17.13 13.88
CA ILE A 541 2.89 15.87 13.17
C ILE A 541 1.59 15.20 13.69
N ALA A 542 1.27 15.39 14.96
CA ALA A 542 0.07 14.84 15.58
C ALA A 542 -1.24 15.41 15.01
N ASP A 543 -1.22 16.59 14.38
CA ASP A 543 -2.41 17.18 13.76
C ASP A 543 -2.87 16.37 12.55
N MET A 544 -1.94 15.71 11.85
CA MET A 544 -2.25 14.73 10.79
C MET A 544 -2.76 13.38 11.32
N GLY A 545 -2.87 13.21 12.64
CA GLY A 545 -3.15 11.92 13.29
C GLY A 545 -1.87 11.10 13.50
N SER A 546 -1.82 10.37 14.63
CA SER A 546 -0.66 9.55 15.02
C SER A 546 -1.07 8.39 15.93
N MET A 547 -0.19 7.39 16.04
CA MET A 547 -0.38 6.25 16.95
C MET A 547 -0.35 6.66 18.45
N GLY A 548 0.36 7.74 18.79
CA GLY A 548 0.71 8.10 20.17
C GLY A 548 -0.27 9.01 20.93
N ARG A 549 -1.22 9.67 20.25
CA ARG A 549 -2.21 10.55 20.91
C ARG A 549 -3.54 9.84 21.23
N GLY A 550 -3.66 8.56 20.89
CA GLY A 550 -4.80 7.69 21.23
C GLY A 550 -4.62 6.83 22.49
N GLY A 551 -3.52 6.99 23.23
CA GLY A 551 -3.26 6.21 24.44
C GLY A 551 -3.99 6.75 25.67
N PHE A 552 -4.95 5.98 26.18
CA PHE A 552 -5.51 6.09 27.53
C PHE A 552 -6.12 7.45 27.94
N GLY A 553 -7.46 7.54 27.85
CA GLY A 553 -8.23 8.38 28.76
C GLY A 553 -8.53 9.81 28.30
N GLY A 554 -9.26 9.93 27.19
CA GLY A 554 -10.29 10.95 27.08
C GLY A 554 -11.63 10.26 27.25
N ALA A 555 -12.30 10.43 28.39
CA ALA A 555 -13.65 9.91 28.59
C ALA A 555 -14.54 10.39 27.43
N PRO A 556 -15.44 9.54 26.87
CA PRO A 556 -16.37 9.99 25.86
C PRO A 556 -17.14 11.18 26.44
N GLY A 557 -17.00 12.35 25.82
CA GLY A 557 -18.01 13.39 26.01
C GLY A 557 -19.34 12.75 25.63
N GLU A 558 -20.23 12.62 26.60
CA GLU A 558 -21.57 12.07 26.42
C GLU A 558 -22.17 12.67 25.15
N ARG A 559 -22.48 11.81 24.17
CA ARG A 559 -23.32 12.19 23.03
C ARG A 559 -24.62 12.74 23.62
N PRO A 560 -25.08 13.94 23.27
CA PRO A 560 -26.39 14.40 23.71
C PRO A 560 -27.45 13.51 23.07
N ASP A 561 -28.18 12.81 23.92
CA ASP A 561 -29.42 12.13 23.57
C ASP A 561 -30.37 13.14 22.92
N ASN A 562 -30.91 12.81 21.75
CA ASN A 562 -31.90 13.63 21.05
C ASN A 562 -33.23 13.53 21.81
N GLY A 563 -33.41 14.42 22.78
CA GLY A 563 -34.65 14.60 23.54
C GLY A 563 -35.02 16.07 23.67
N GLU A 564 -36.26 16.38 23.35
CA GLU A 564 -36.87 17.72 23.30
C GLU A 564 -36.75 18.54 24.60
N ASP A 565 -36.94 19.86 24.41
CA ASP A 565 -37.28 20.90 25.40
C ASP A 565 -36.14 21.65 26.13
N GLY A 566 -35.88 22.87 25.64
CA GLY A 566 -36.16 24.06 26.45
C GLY A 566 -35.03 24.70 27.28
N ALA A 567 -34.77 25.96 26.90
CA ALA A 567 -34.27 27.08 27.72
C ALA A 567 -32.76 27.29 27.86
N ALA A 568 -32.36 28.45 27.32
CA ALA A 568 -31.08 29.11 27.45
C ALA A 568 -30.67 29.40 28.90
N SER A 569 -29.36 29.31 29.19
CA SER A 569 -28.69 30.31 30.02
C SER A 569 -27.20 30.43 29.71
N ASP A 570 -26.78 31.68 29.68
CA ASP A 570 -25.48 32.28 29.45
C ASP A 570 -24.48 31.99 30.60
N GLY A 571 -23.18 31.96 30.28
CA GLY A 571 -22.12 31.67 31.24
C GLY A 571 -20.73 31.68 30.63
N GLY A 572 -20.30 32.82 30.11
CA GLY A 572 -19.04 32.98 29.38
C GLY A 572 -17.74 32.69 30.15
N ARG A 573 -16.67 32.46 29.38
CA ARG A 573 -15.29 32.65 29.85
C ARG A 573 -14.39 33.25 28.77
N MET A 574 -13.88 34.41 29.17
CA MET A 574 -12.94 35.36 28.59
C MET A 574 -11.96 34.91 27.50
N ALA A 575 -12.03 35.63 26.38
CA ALA A 575 -10.97 35.78 25.39
C ALA A 575 -9.74 36.51 25.95
N LYS A 576 -8.55 36.06 25.57
CA LYS A 576 -7.32 36.85 25.61
C LYS A 576 -6.79 37.00 24.19
N THR A 577 -6.75 38.25 23.75
CA THR A 577 -6.21 38.78 22.51
C THR A 577 -4.68 38.68 22.47
N ALA A 578 -4.14 38.23 21.33
CA ALA A 578 -2.76 38.48 20.92
C ALA A 578 -2.78 39.50 19.77
N GLY A 579 -2.00 40.58 19.91
CA GLY A 579 -1.94 41.67 18.95
C GLY A 579 -0.98 41.36 17.80
N GLY A 580 -1.51 41.34 16.58
CA GLY A 580 -0.73 41.42 15.35
C GLY A 580 -0.56 42.87 14.92
N THR A 581 0.68 43.28 14.65
CA THR A 581 1.00 44.53 13.94
C THR A 581 0.86 44.28 12.44
N GLY A 582 0.11 45.16 11.77
CA GLY A 582 -0.37 44.93 10.41
C GLY A 582 0.65 45.18 9.32
N ILE A 583 0.49 44.44 8.22
CA ILE A 583 0.77 44.90 6.86
C ILE A 583 -0.45 44.54 6.00
N THR A 584 -0.92 45.56 5.29
CA THR A 584 -2.11 45.58 4.43
C THR A 584 -1.79 45.00 3.06
N VAL A 585 -2.57 44.01 2.60
CA VAL A 585 -2.70 43.72 1.15
C VAL A 585 -4.10 44.12 0.71
N VAL A 586 -4.11 45.00 -0.28
CA VAL A 586 -5.28 45.66 -0.87
C VAL A 586 -6.00 44.68 -1.78
N ALA A 587 -7.25 44.36 -1.46
CA ALA A 587 -8.19 43.77 -2.42
C ALA A 587 -8.80 44.88 -3.29
N THR A 588 -8.69 44.75 -4.61
CA THR A 588 -9.51 45.52 -5.57
C THR A 588 -10.40 44.59 -6.38
N ASN A 589 -11.64 44.50 -5.91
CA ASN A 589 -12.90 44.66 -6.65
C ASN A 589 -13.15 43.95 -8.00
N THR A 590 -14.08 42.98 -7.90
CA THR A 590 -15.40 42.91 -8.56
C THR A 590 -15.51 42.90 -10.09
N ASN A 591 -16.18 41.85 -10.60
CA ASN A 591 -17.49 42.06 -11.21
C ASN A 591 -18.40 40.84 -10.97
N SER A 592 -19.45 41.09 -10.20
CA SER A 592 -20.62 40.24 -10.00
C SER A 592 -21.57 40.35 -11.19
N LEU A 593 -22.34 39.29 -11.46
CA LEU A 593 -23.73 39.42 -11.86
C LEU A 593 -24.52 38.21 -11.32
N THR A 594 -25.41 38.54 -10.40
CA THR A 594 -26.43 37.72 -9.74
C THR A 594 -27.56 37.36 -10.71
N ALA A 595 -28.15 36.16 -10.54
CA ALA A 595 -29.55 35.93 -10.88
C ALA A 595 -30.18 34.87 -9.96
N THR A 596 -31.30 35.30 -9.39
CA THR A 596 -32.16 34.74 -8.36
C THR A 596 -32.92 33.49 -8.80
N MET A 597 -33.10 32.54 -7.88
CA MET A 597 -34.09 31.45 -7.96
C MET A 597 -35.52 32.00 -7.78
N PRO A 598 -36.53 31.41 -8.45
CA PRO A 598 -37.90 31.41 -7.97
C PRO A 598 -38.36 30.01 -7.57
N THR A 599 -39.02 29.94 -6.41
CA THR A 599 -39.76 28.80 -5.89
C THR A 599 -41.19 28.75 -6.43
N GLY A 600 -41.72 27.54 -6.61
CA GLY A 600 -43.12 27.19 -6.39
C GLY A 600 -44.00 26.85 -7.59
N GLY A 601 -44.62 25.66 -7.55
CA GLY A 601 -46.03 25.47 -7.94
C GLY A 601 -46.34 24.44 -9.03
N ASP A 602 -46.98 23.35 -8.60
CA ASP A 602 -47.64 22.26 -9.32
C ASP A 602 -48.33 22.57 -10.68
N THR A 603 -48.26 21.64 -11.65
CA THR A 603 -49.39 20.79 -12.13
C THR A 603 -49.11 20.06 -13.45
N ALA A 604 -49.36 18.75 -13.42
CA ALA A 604 -49.92 17.82 -14.43
C ALA A 604 -49.75 18.01 -15.98
N ALA A 605 -49.40 16.87 -16.60
CA ALA A 605 -50.02 16.23 -17.79
C ALA A 605 -49.28 16.18 -19.15
N LYS A 606 -48.88 14.95 -19.50
CA LYS A 606 -49.06 14.18 -20.77
C LYS A 606 -48.76 14.81 -22.16
N ALA A 607 -47.89 14.07 -22.86
CA ALA A 607 -47.99 13.56 -24.24
C ALA A 607 -47.54 14.42 -25.46
N GLY A 608 -46.88 13.74 -26.42
CA GLY A 608 -46.75 14.14 -27.83
C GLY A 608 -45.30 14.32 -28.31
N THR A 609 -44.55 13.27 -28.68
CA THR A 609 -44.27 12.78 -30.06
C THR A 609 -43.80 13.81 -31.11
N GLU A 610 -42.63 13.46 -31.70
CA GLU A 610 -42.26 13.47 -33.13
C GLU A 610 -41.55 14.65 -33.84
N HIS A 611 -40.56 14.24 -34.66
CA HIS A 611 -39.91 14.87 -35.83
C HIS A 611 -38.97 16.06 -35.59
N GLY A 612 -37.77 16.18 -36.19
CA GLY A 612 -37.11 15.50 -37.30
C GLY A 612 -36.21 16.50 -38.06
N ALA A 613 -35.13 16.00 -38.69
CA ALA A 613 -34.32 16.62 -39.75
C ALA A 613 -33.22 17.67 -39.39
N GLU A 614 -31.98 17.18 -39.26
CA GLU A 614 -30.91 17.18 -40.28
C GLU A 614 -30.57 18.46 -41.13
N ILE A 615 -29.25 18.61 -41.36
CA ILE A 615 -28.50 19.26 -42.47
C ILE A 615 -28.14 20.78 -42.35
N GLY A 616 -26.83 21.07 -42.40
CA GLY A 616 -26.32 22.20 -43.21
C GLY A 616 -25.11 22.98 -42.69
N ARG A 617 -23.88 22.54 -43.04
CA ARG A 617 -22.71 23.44 -43.24
C ARG A 617 -22.83 24.14 -44.60
N PRO A 618 -22.34 25.39 -44.72
CA PRO A 618 -21.13 25.71 -45.52
C PRO A 618 -20.25 26.75 -44.77
N GLY A 619 -18.97 27.02 -45.02
CA GLY A 619 -18.10 26.86 -46.18
C GLY A 619 -17.33 28.19 -46.38
N GLU A 620 -16.00 28.14 -46.18
CA GLU A 620 -14.90 28.92 -46.80
C GLU A 620 -14.87 30.48 -46.82
N GLY A 621 -13.68 31.04 -46.55
CA GLY A 621 -13.06 32.00 -47.49
C GLY A 621 -12.43 33.30 -46.98
N ALA A 622 -11.10 33.25 -46.82
CA ALA A 622 -10.09 34.25 -47.26
C ALA A 622 -9.88 35.62 -46.55
N GLY A 623 -8.60 35.93 -46.31
CA GLY A 623 -8.05 37.28 -46.53
C GLY A 623 -7.00 37.81 -45.53
N ILE A 624 -5.71 37.66 -45.84
CA ILE A 624 -4.59 38.47 -45.29
C ILE A 624 -4.55 39.82 -46.04
N PRO A 625 -4.00 40.92 -45.47
CA PRO A 625 -2.65 41.33 -45.88
C PRO A 625 -1.71 41.81 -44.75
N VAL A 626 -0.43 41.74 -45.09
CA VAL A 626 0.81 42.12 -44.39
C VAL A 626 1.19 43.57 -44.69
N GLU A 627 1.89 44.25 -43.77
CA GLU A 627 3.01 45.23 -43.95
C GLU A 627 3.31 45.89 -42.58
N GLY A 628 4.52 46.25 -42.14
CA GLY A 628 5.88 46.24 -42.70
C GLY A 628 6.79 47.22 -41.92
N GLY A 629 8.05 46.80 -41.66
CA GLY A 629 9.29 47.61 -41.49
C GLY A 629 9.56 48.35 -40.17
N ALA A 630 10.80 48.70 -39.78
CA ALA A 630 12.19 48.38 -40.17
C ALA A 630 13.19 49.20 -39.30
N MET A 631 14.40 48.67 -39.05
CA MET A 631 15.73 49.35 -38.88
C MET A 631 15.97 50.23 -37.63
N ASP A 632 17.15 50.34 -36.99
CA ASP A 632 18.55 50.35 -37.48
C ASP A 632 19.60 50.00 -36.37
N ALA A 633 20.83 49.71 -36.81
CA ALA A 633 22.02 49.29 -36.05
C ALA A 633 23.06 50.42 -35.84
N VAL A 634 23.97 50.28 -34.84
CA VAL A 634 25.41 50.71 -34.77
C VAL A 634 26.02 50.03 -33.53
N GLY A 635 27.23 49.47 -33.41
CA GLY A 635 28.44 49.36 -34.25
C GLY A 635 29.71 49.32 -33.36
N GLY A 636 30.66 48.41 -33.69
CA GLY A 636 32.12 48.49 -33.41
C GLY A 636 32.64 47.89 -32.09
N GLU A 637 33.84 47.30 -31.98
CA GLU A 637 34.84 46.72 -32.89
C GLU A 637 36.02 46.18 -32.03
N ASN A 638 36.84 45.31 -32.65
CA ASN A 638 38.21 44.86 -32.32
C ASN A 638 38.40 43.58 -31.48
N ALA A 639 38.84 42.42 -32.01
CA ALA A 639 40.00 42.05 -32.86
C ALA A 639 41.25 41.65 -32.02
N LEU A 640 41.62 40.36 -31.97
CA LEU A 640 42.83 39.70 -32.56
C LEU A 640 43.52 38.89 -31.42
N LYS A 641 44.08 37.67 -31.55
CA LYS A 641 44.77 37.00 -32.67
C LYS A 641 45.06 35.52 -32.39
N ASP A 642 45.16 34.76 -33.49
CA ASP A 642 46.04 33.62 -33.85
C ASP A 642 46.17 32.42 -32.91
N GLY A 643 46.15 31.16 -33.34
CA GLY A 643 46.26 30.49 -34.66
C GLY A 643 46.46 28.99 -34.33
N GLY A 644 46.29 27.98 -35.17
CA GLY A 644 46.10 27.80 -36.60
C GLY A 644 46.62 26.38 -36.91
N ALA A 645 45.84 25.55 -37.61
CA ALA A 645 46.30 24.44 -38.45
C ALA A 645 45.10 23.72 -39.13
N GLU A 646 44.91 24.02 -40.40
CA GLU A 646 44.15 23.27 -41.42
C GLU A 646 44.98 22.05 -41.94
N PRO A 647 44.55 21.30 -43.00
CA PRO A 647 43.27 20.63 -43.24
C PRO A 647 43.44 19.19 -43.84
N MET A 648 42.37 18.39 -43.91
CA MET A 648 42.02 17.64 -45.15
C MET A 648 40.64 16.96 -45.03
N GLN A 649 39.72 17.39 -45.90
CA GLN A 649 38.43 16.77 -46.29
C GLN A 649 38.64 15.96 -47.61
N PRO A 650 37.62 15.39 -48.28
CA PRO A 650 36.49 14.53 -47.86
C PRO A 650 36.20 13.37 -48.87
N SER A 651 35.18 12.53 -48.61
CA SER A 651 34.38 11.85 -49.66
C SER A 651 32.99 11.54 -49.10
N ARG A 652 31.92 12.30 -49.43
CA ARG A 652 30.97 12.14 -50.57
C ARG A 652 30.22 10.79 -50.49
N ALA A 653 29.00 10.72 -49.96
CA ALA A 653 27.68 11.20 -50.40
C ALA A 653 27.01 10.33 -51.48
N GLU A 654 25.80 9.85 -51.15
CA GLU A 654 24.61 9.59 -52.00
C GLU A 654 23.49 9.15 -51.01
N GLU A 655 22.57 10.02 -50.59
CA GLU A 655 21.31 10.47 -51.21
C GLU A 655 20.23 9.38 -51.40
N GLY A 656 19.05 9.66 -50.81
CA GLY A 656 17.84 8.85 -50.87
C GLY A 656 16.71 9.48 -50.04
N GLU A 657 16.08 10.51 -50.62
CA GLU A 657 14.80 11.18 -50.33
C GLU A 657 13.66 10.28 -49.80
N ASP A 658 12.52 10.72 -49.25
CA ASP A 658 11.98 11.92 -48.62
C ASP A 658 10.50 11.56 -48.37
N ALA A 659 9.91 11.85 -47.20
CA ALA A 659 8.45 11.98 -47.00
C ALA A 659 8.12 12.33 -45.54
N ALA A 660 7.91 13.62 -45.31
CA ALA A 660 7.29 14.17 -44.12
C ALA A 660 5.79 13.82 -44.05
N GLN A 661 5.32 13.36 -42.89
CA GLN A 661 3.94 13.50 -42.46
C GLN A 661 3.88 13.96 -41.01
N GLN A 662 3.01 14.95 -40.78
CA GLN A 662 2.78 15.71 -39.57
C GLN A 662 2.37 14.81 -38.40
N THR A 663 2.98 15.06 -37.23
CA THR A 663 2.65 14.42 -35.95
C THR A 663 1.61 15.25 -35.20
N GLU A 664 0.44 14.66 -34.94
CA GLU A 664 -0.43 15.06 -33.83
C GLU A 664 0.00 14.35 -32.52
N PRO A 665 -0.29 14.90 -31.33
CA PRO A 665 0.23 14.37 -30.08
C PRO A 665 -0.41 13.01 -29.74
N ARG A 666 0.43 11.99 -29.49
CA ARG A 666 -0.01 10.65 -29.10
C ARG A 666 -0.13 10.52 -27.57
N ASN A 667 -1.19 9.83 -27.18
CA ASN A 667 -1.60 9.42 -25.83
C ASN A 667 -0.52 8.54 -25.12
N PRO A 668 -0.21 8.70 -23.82
CA PRO A 668 0.91 8.01 -23.14
C PRO A 668 0.76 6.50 -22.90
N SER A 669 -0.35 5.86 -23.26
CA SER A 669 -0.65 4.48 -22.86
C SER A 669 -0.03 3.35 -23.71
N GLN A 670 1.04 3.59 -24.47
CA GLN A 670 1.64 2.59 -25.37
C GLN A 670 3.18 2.42 -25.30
N MET A 671 3.82 2.75 -24.18
CA MET A 671 5.20 2.31 -23.92
C MET A 671 5.24 1.08 -23.02
N ARG A 672 4.85 -0.08 -23.55
CA ARG A 672 5.25 -1.38 -23.00
C ARG A 672 5.23 -2.41 -24.12
N ARG A 673 6.37 -2.54 -24.79
CA ARG A 673 6.83 -3.72 -25.56
C ARG A 673 8.14 -3.33 -26.22
N ASP A 674 9.23 -3.88 -25.72
CA ASP A 674 10.35 -4.43 -26.50
C ASP A 674 11.50 -4.77 -25.55
N PHE A 675 11.58 -6.02 -25.09
CA PHE A 675 12.84 -6.68 -24.74
C PHE A 675 12.78 -8.17 -25.12
N PRO A 676 13.85 -8.75 -25.72
CA PRO A 676 13.82 -10.10 -26.27
C PRO A 676 14.24 -11.15 -25.23
N GLY A 677 13.36 -12.13 -25.00
CA GLY A 677 13.63 -13.34 -24.22
C GLY A 677 14.52 -14.33 -24.98
N ASN A 678 15.51 -14.85 -24.26
CA ASN A 678 16.53 -15.80 -24.69
C ASN A 678 15.93 -17.22 -24.84
N MET A 679 16.18 -17.89 -25.97
CA MET A 679 15.79 -19.30 -26.16
C MET A 679 16.72 -20.23 -25.37
N GLY A 680 16.16 -21.14 -24.56
CA GLY A 680 16.95 -22.17 -23.89
C GLY A 680 16.15 -23.36 -23.32
N GLN A 681 16.05 -24.42 -24.12
CA GLN A 681 16.03 -25.85 -23.78
C GLN A 681 15.08 -26.42 -22.69
N GLU A 682 14.05 -27.14 -23.16
CA GLU A 682 13.28 -28.13 -22.41
C GLU A 682 14.15 -29.31 -21.92
N SER A 683 13.99 -29.71 -20.66
CA SER A 683 14.44 -31.01 -20.16
C SER A 683 13.25 -31.80 -19.60
N ASP A 684 12.97 -32.94 -20.23
CA ASP A 684 11.96 -33.92 -19.84
C ASP A 684 12.26 -34.55 -18.45
N ALA A 685 11.36 -34.32 -17.48
CA ALA A 685 11.22 -35.18 -16.30
C ALA A 685 9.74 -35.58 -16.14
N ALA A 686 9.46 -36.88 -16.29
CA ALA A 686 8.11 -37.42 -16.29
C ALA A 686 7.58 -37.61 -14.86
N GLU A 687 6.43 -37.00 -14.54
CA GLU A 687 5.76 -37.13 -13.25
C GLU A 687 5.02 -38.48 -13.05
N PRO A 688 5.09 -39.08 -11.84
CA PRO A 688 4.47 -40.37 -11.53
C PRO A 688 2.94 -40.37 -11.43
N ASN A 689 2.28 -39.21 -11.36
CA ASN A 689 0.81 -39.11 -11.21
C ASN A 689 0.03 -39.39 -12.51
N ARG A 690 0.70 -39.36 -13.67
CA ARG A 690 0.05 -39.56 -14.99
C ARG A 690 -0.49 -40.97 -15.18
N LEU A 691 0.18 -42.00 -14.65
CA LEU A 691 -0.25 -43.39 -14.77
C LEU A 691 -1.48 -43.69 -13.90
N LEU A 692 -1.63 -42.99 -12.76
CA LEU A 692 -2.77 -43.16 -11.86
C LEU A 692 -4.06 -42.64 -12.50
N TRP A 693 -4.02 -41.42 -13.06
CA TRP A 693 -5.17 -40.80 -13.72
C TRP A 693 -5.58 -41.50 -15.02
N LEU A 694 -4.61 -42.02 -15.79
CA LEU A 694 -4.89 -42.89 -16.95
C LEU A 694 -5.55 -44.21 -16.52
N GLY A 695 -5.14 -44.78 -15.38
CA GLY A 695 -5.74 -45.99 -14.81
C GLY A 695 -7.18 -45.78 -14.36
N VAL A 696 -7.46 -44.67 -13.67
CA VAL A 696 -8.82 -44.32 -13.21
C VAL A 696 -9.75 -44.06 -14.41
N SER A 697 -9.27 -43.33 -15.42
CA SER A 697 -10.03 -43.04 -16.64
C SER A 697 -10.37 -44.32 -17.43
N ALA A 698 -9.43 -45.25 -17.52
CA ALA A 698 -9.65 -46.55 -18.16
C ALA A 698 -10.68 -47.41 -17.38
N ALA A 699 -10.66 -47.38 -16.05
CA ALA A 699 -11.60 -48.11 -15.21
C ALA A 699 -13.05 -47.58 -15.36
N VAL A 700 -13.23 -46.25 -15.42
CA VAL A 700 -14.55 -45.62 -15.64
C VAL A 700 -15.11 -45.97 -17.02
N LEU A 701 -14.26 -45.96 -18.07
CA LEU A 701 -14.67 -46.36 -19.42
C LEU A 701 -15.07 -47.84 -19.50
N LEU A 702 -14.33 -48.73 -18.85
CA LEU A 702 -14.66 -50.16 -18.81
C LEU A 702 -15.93 -50.45 -18.00
N ALA A 703 -16.17 -49.72 -16.91
CA ALA A 703 -17.40 -49.80 -16.13
C ALA A 703 -18.62 -49.33 -16.96
N GLY A 704 -18.48 -48.23 -17.70
CA GLY A 704 -19.51 -47.74 -18.63
C GLY A 704 -19.83 -48.73 -19.75
N LEU A 705 -18.81 -49.38 -20.32
CA LEU A 705 -18.97 -50.44 -21.33
C LEU A 705 -19.65 -51.70 -20.75
N GLY A 706 -19.29 -52.11 -19.53
CA GLY A 706 -19.93 -53.22 -18.83
C GLY A 706 -21.40 -52.96 -18.52
N PHE A 707 -21.75 -51.73 -18.12
CA PHE A 707 -23.13 -51.32 -17.87
C PHE A 707 -23.94 -51.31 -19.17
N ALA A 708 -23.38 -50.76 -20.27
CA ALA A 708 -24.02 -50.74 -21.58
C ALA A 708 -24.26 -52.16 -22.16
N LEU A 709 -23.38 -53.12 -21.88
CA LEU A 709 -23.54 -54.52 -22.31
C LEU A 709 -24.56 -55.28 -21.46
N LYS A 710 -24.65 -55.02 -20.16
CA LYS A 710 -25.61 -55.67 -19.24
C LYS A 710 -27.06 -55.30 -19.53
N PHE A 711 -27.32 -54.09 -20.02
CA PHE A 711 -28.66 -53.61 -20.41
C PHE A 711 -28.99 -53.85 -21.90
N ARG A 712 -28.19 -54.66 -22.60
CA ARG A 712 -28.39 -55.02 -24.01
C ARG A 712 -29.10 -56.38 -24.21
N GLN A 713 -29.46 -57.08 -23.13
CA GLN A 713 -30.29 -58.31 -23.20
C GLN A 713 -31.77 -58.01 -23.02
#